data_AF-A0A947RV18-F1
#
_entry.id   AF-A0A947RV18-F1
#
_cell.length_a   1.000
_cell.length_b   1.000
_cell.length_c   1.000
_cell.angle_alpha   90.00
_cell.angle_beta   90.00
_cell.angle_gamma   90.00
#
_symmetry.space_group_name_H-M   'P 1'
#
loop_
_entity.id
_entity.type
_entity.pdbx_description
1 polymer ?
#
loop_
_entity_poly.entity_id
_entity_poly.type
_entity_poly.pdbx_seq_one_letter_code
_entity_poly.pdbx_strand_id
1 'polypeptide(L)'
;EEALNALFYMDMVEKLFIGNFVVTKTDNLRPKIISLGYEKVLQTLIKEAVASGDINVWNKVFGLVRDLYPECHKIEIVMDCGKYGSKRFEMPLVKELFSGSMQEHILRYVASSIFNGAIMNSAEKVYIGSTSKKMEKVIYDLLKDSLIRDFPRMKYFSNYGKEMEIIRGQPEHSAARNGDSRKVRYVQRFSSHHKEGRFIGIDVGATGIKCVLMENGIIVKRENIPTVFNGGEELGRVISSAAEEMAGEQKINGIGIALPGVIDPSSGDIKWLVNYEYKWIENNSERGIIEEYSKLVRQIMSLKETVGCGNIKMINDGGAFAISEFNRSEDEDIEVLVLGTGIGAGRIHGNVIDISRIEQSGALIVNVRKEAEFDPGCELKGCFSEKLKDSAGALIDPKGLAHRLVAGFKLLNTLNGDKNFVLTGGITSGHYGETLMDEINEILKKEHYPYNFKVRLSSEDRLFGGAIGAAQLTMSLNMERIMELIHAINMSMIRPEQSKRKINYVISEDLIPLVIRSSFKHCLREMYRKYPFLKEKEEIKVVNRDDLGNMFDYLSSGHGEPEIITVALSNKDDIQLLPKGAKALVFSGSNEMDNFMNIEGIIAALRTLHQEDVHKLMRIYRYLSGKDFDLENITEQEILDKLDRPAELAEILTIKLRTENDLVDAVGLNKRLLKNIEEAA
;
A
#
# COMPACT_ATOMS: atom_id res chain seq x y z
N GLU A 1 -20.02 22.76 39.59
CA GLU A 1 -18.83 22.47 38.78
C GLU A 1 -18.22 23.75 38.24
N GLU A 2 -18.93 24.52 37.40
CA GLU A 2 -18.47 25.83 36.94
C GLU A 2 -18.09 26.77 38.10
N ALA A 3 -18.92 26.84 39.14
CA ALA A 3 -18.62 27.56 40.37
C ALA A 3 -17.34 27.05 41.10
N LEU A 4 -17.04 25.75 41.02
CA LEU A 4 -15.82 25.16 41.61
C LEU A 4 -14.58 25.47 40.76
N ASN A 5 -14.72 25.42 39.43
CA ASN A 5 -13.67 25.86 38.51
C ASN A 5 -13.37 27.35 38.69
N ALA A 6 -14.40 28.19 38.86
CA ALA A 6 -14.23 29.61 39.16
C ALA A 6 -13.51 29.83 40.50
N LEU A 7 -13.93 29.14 41.57
CA LEU A 7 -13.26 29.21 42.88
C LEU A 7 -11.78 28.81 42.81
N PHE A 8 -11.44 27.83 41.97
CA PHE A 8 -10.05 27.43 41.75
C PHE A 8 -9.19 28.59 41.21
N TYR A 9 -9.68 29.29 40.19
CA TYR A 9 -8.95 30.38 39.52
C TYR A 9 -9.05 31.75 40.23
N MET A 10 -9.91 31.89 41.24
CA MET A 10 -10.00 33.12 42.03
C MET A 10 -8.98 33.08 43.16
N ASP A 11 -7.88 33.84 43.02
CA ASP A 11 -6.79 33.89 44.01
C ASP A 11 -7.21 34.50 45.35
N MET A 12 -8.14 35.46 45.35
CA MET A 12 -8.58 36.17 46.56
C MET A 12 -9.82 35.56 47.23
N VAL A 13 -10.41 34.51 46.66
CA VAL A 13 -11.67 33.93 47.15
C VAL A 13 -11.38 32.60 47.83
N GLU A 14 -11.46 32.58 49.16
CA GLU A 14 -11.29 31.36 49.96
C GLU A 14 -12.59 30.57 50.12
N LYS A 15 -13.75 31.25 50.05
CA LYS A 15 -15.06 30.63 50.27
C LYS A 15 -16.06 31.12 49.23
N LEU A 16 -16.86 30.20 48.70
CA LEU A 16 -17.94 30.48 47.77
C LEU A 16 -19.26 29.97 48.33
N PHE A 17 -20.28 30.83 48.32
CA PHE A 17 -21.64 30.46 48.69
C PHE A 17 -22.37 29.97 47.43
N ILE A 18 -22.82 28.72 47.42
CA ILE A 18 -23.57 28.11 46.32
C ILE A 18 -24.88 27.58 46.88
N GLY A 19 -25.96 28.34 46.72
CA GLY A 19 -27.23 28.03 47.36
C GLY A 19 -27.09 27.98 48.89
N ASN A 20 -27.44 26.85 49.50
CA ASN A 20 -27.31 26.63 50.95
C ASN A 20 -25.93 26.08 51.36
N PHE A 21 -24.98 25.98 50.45
CA PHE A 21 -23.65 25.41 50.71
C PHE A 21 -22.59 26.51 50.79
N VAL A 22 -21.64 26.34 51.71
CA VAL A 22 -20.38 27.10 51.76
C VAL A 22 -19.28 26.16 51.29
N VAL A 23 -18.71 26.45 50.13
CA VAL A 23 -17.55 25.71 49.61
C VAL A 23 -16.29 26.46 50.00
N THR A 24 -15.38 25.79 50.69
CA THR A 24 -14.07 26.36 51.04
C THR A 24 -13.02 25.84 50.06
N LYS A 25 -12.18 26.74 49.53
CA LYS A 25 -11.05 26.40 48.67
C LYS A 25 -10.05 25.60 49.49
N THR A 26 -9.60 24.48 48.94
CA THR A 26 -8.57 23.62 49.55
C THR A 26 -7.47 23.38 48.54
N ASP A 27 -6.28 23.00 49.01
CA ASP A 27 -5.14 22.67 48.15
C ASP A 27 -5.39 21.46 47.23
N ASN A 28 -6.44 20.68 47.53
CA ASN A 28 -6.87 19.53 46.75
C ASN A 28 -7.95 19.86 45.70
N LEU A 29 -8.43 21.10 45.67
CA LEU A 29 -9.37 21.52 44.62
C LEU A 29 -8.66 21.43 43.27
N ARG A 30 -9.24 20.68 42.33
CA ARG A 30 -8.74 20.55 40.96
C ARG A 30 -9.86 20.94 40.00
N PRO A 31 -9.59 21.81 39.01
CA PRO A 31 -10.58 22.18 38.03
C PRO A 31 -10.88 20.97 37.13
N LYS A 32 -12.17 20.77 36.82
CA LYS A 32 -12.60 19.76 35.85
C LYS A 32 -12.69 20.32 34.43
N ILE A 33 -12.76 21.64 34.29
CA ILE A 33 -12.63 22.35 33.01
C ILE A 33 -11.53 23.40 33.20
N ILE A 34 -10.47 23.30 32.39
CA ILE A 34 -9.25 24.09 32.55
C ILE A 34 -9.43 25.46 31.88
N SER A 35 -8.94 26.54 32.49
CA SER A 35 -8.87 27.86 31.84
C SER A 35 -7.43 28.16 31.45
N LEU A 36 -7.12 28.00 30.16
CA LEU A 36 -5.78 28.23 29.60
C LEU A 36 -5.24 29.62 29.93
N GLY A 37 -6.09 30.64 29.97
CA GLY A 37 -5.70 32.01 30.28
C GLY A 37 -5.13 32.23 31.70
N TYR A 38 -5.42 31.31 32.64
CA TYR A 38 -4.96 31.42 34.03
C TYR A 38 -3.76 30.48 34.33
N GLU A 39 -3.43 29.57 33.42
CA GLU A 39 -2.32 28.64 33.60
C GLU A 39 -0.99 29.33 33.27
N LYS A 40 -0.28 29.84 34.30
CA LYS A 40 0.99 30.58 34.15
C LYS A 40 2.03 29.80 33.35
N VAL A 41 2.13 28.49 33.59
CA VAL A 41 3.10 27.61 32.91
C VAL A 41 2.83 27.47 31.41
N LEU A 42 1.58 27.72 30.96
CA LEU A 42 1.19 27.62 29.56
C LEU A 42 1.32 28.94 28.80
N GLN A 43 1.46 30.09 29.48
CA GLN A 43 1.32 31.40 28.83
C GLN A 43 2.30 31.64 27.67
N THR A 44 3.57 31.24 27.83
CA THR A 44 4.57 31.36 26.76
C THR A 44 4.18 30.52 25.56
N LEU A 45 3.78 29.27 25.79
CA LEU A 45 3.42 28.32 24.73
C LEU A 45 2.10 28.69 24.04
N ILE A 46 1.11 29.21 24.79
CA ILE A 46 -0.15 29.72 24.23
C ILE A 46 0.13 30.94 23.33
N LYS A 47 0.97 31.88 23.77
CA LYS A 47 1.36 33.03 22.95
C LYS A 47 2.02 32.58 21.66
N GLU A 48 2.92 31.60 21.73
CA GLU A 48 3.54 30.98 20.56
C GLU A 48 2.50 30.29 19.67
N ALA A 49 1.57 29.52 20.23
CA ALA A 49 0.55 28.78 19.47
C ALA A 49 -0.41 29.72 18.73
N VAL A 50 -0.86 30.80 19.39
CA VAL A 50 -1.70 31.84 18.78
C VAL A 50 -0.90 32.61 17.71
N ALA A 51 0.35 33.00 18.03
CA ALA A 51 1.18 33.80 17.15
C ALA A 51 1.76 33.02 15.96
N SER A 52 1.86 31.69 16.04
CA SER A 52 2.31 30.82 14.94
C SER A 52 1.15 30.22 14.17
N GLY A 53 0.07 29.84 14.84
CA GLY A 53 -1.00 29.02 14.26
C GLY A 53 -0.59 27.57 14.02
N ASP A 54 0.64 27.17 14.37
CA ASP A 54 1.12 25.81 14.09
C ASP A 54 0.36 24.80 14.97
N ILE A 55 -0.34 23.87 14.31
CA ILE A 55 -1.10 22.81 14.98
C ILE A 55 -0.23 21.97 15.93
N ASN A 56 1.07 21.84 15.63
CA ASN A 56 2.01 21.10 16.48
C ASN A 56 2.30 21.83 17.79
N VAL A 57 2.31 23.17 17.79
CA VAL A 57 2.47 23.97 19.03
C VAL A 57 1.21 23.85 19.87
N TRP A 58 0.02 23.89 19.25
CA TRP A 58 -1.24 23.58 19.94
C TRP A 58 -1.28 22.17 20.53
N ASN A 59 -0.78 21.17 19.80
CA ASN A 59 -0.64 19.80 20.33
C ASN A 59 0.23 19.77 21.60
N LYS A 60 1.30 20.56 21.66
CA LYS A 60 2.12 20.70 22.88
C LYS A 60 1.33 21.36 24.02
N VAL A 61 0.55 22.41 23.75
CA VAL A 61 -0.33 23.06 24.75
C VAL A 61 -1.28 22.04 25.35
N PHE A 62 -2.04 21.33 24.51
CA PHE A 62 -3.03 20.36 24.98
C PHE A 62 -2.39 19.11 25.60
N GLY A 63 -1.21 18.71 25.13
CA GLY A 63 -0.40 17.67 25.77
C GLY A 63 -0.02 18.04 27.20
N LEU A 64 0.51 19.25 27.41
CA LEU A 64 0.88 19.72 28.74
C LEU A 64 -0.33 19.90 29.66
N VAL A 65 -1.48 20.35 29.14
CA VAL A 65 -2.73 20.39 29.92
C VAL A 65 -3.13 18.99 30.39
N ARG A 66 -3.05 17.98 29.51
CA ARG A 66 -3.36 16.59 29.86
C ARG A 66 -2.44 16.06 30.95
N ASP A 67 -1.16 16.39 30.90
CA ASP A 67 -0.16 15.92 31.87
C ASP A 67 -0.34 16.61 33.24
N LEU A 68 -0.66 17.91 33.24
CA LEU A 68 -0.92 18.67 34.47
C LEU A 68 -2.27 18.34 35.11
N TYR A 69 -3.27 18.00 34.29
CA TYR A 69 -4.66 17.79 34.72
C TYR A 69 -5.26 16.49 34.14
N PRO A 70 -4.73 15.31 34.50
CA PRO A 70 -5.20 14.03 33.93
C PRO A 70 -6.67 13.73 34.22
N GLU A 71 -7.19 14.28 35.32
CA GLU A 71 -8.55 14.10 35.82
C GLU A 71 -9.57 15.12 35.28
N CYS A 72 -9.15 16.02 34.38
CA CYS A 72 -10.09 16.98 33.77
C CYS A 72 -11.08 16.28 32.84
N HIS A 73 -12.21 16.93 32.57
CA HIS A 73 -13.10 16.49 31.53
C HIS A 73 -12.40 16.57 30.17
N LYS A 74 -12.76 15.63 29.31
CA LYS A 74 -12.24 15.51 27.95
C LYS A 74 -13.36 15.58 26.93
N ILE A 75 -13.00 16.08 25.75
CA ILE A 75 -13.69 15.86 24.49
C ILE A 75 -13.24 14.49 24.01
N GLU A 76 -14.19 13.62 23.68
CA GLU A 76 -13.93 12.27 23.19
C GLU A 76 -14.31 12.21 21.71
N ILE A 77 -13.34 11.86 20.86
CA ILE A 77 -13.57 11.70 19.43
C ILE A 77 -13.35 10.24 19.06
N VAL A 78 -14.36 9.62 18.45
CA VAL A 78 -14.25 8.27 17.88
C VAL A 78 -14.55 8.33 16.40
N MET A 79 -13.66 7.78 15.59
CA MET A 79 -13.78 7.70 14.14
C MET A 79 -14.04 6.25 13.77
N ASP A 80 -15.15 6.00 13.08
CA ASP A 80 -15.42 4.72 12.42
C ASP A 80 -14.80 4.77 11.02
N CYS A 81 -13.76 3.97 10.82
CA CYS A 81 -12.99 3.88 9.59
C CYS A 81 -13.44 2.67 8.74
N GLY A 82 -14.66 2.18 8.98
CA GLY A 82 -15.25 1.05 8.29
C GLY A 82 -14.41 -0.21 8.47
N LYS A 83 -13.89 -0.74 7.35
CA LYS A 83 -13.06 -1.96 7.35
C LYS A 83 -11.71 -1.78 8.04
N TYR A 84 -11.27 -0.56 8.30
CA TYR A 84 -10.01 -0.26 9.01
C TYR A 84 -10.18 -0.14 10.53
N GLY A 85 -11.37 -0.46 11.04
CA GLY A 85 -11.68 -0.44 12.47
C GLY A 85 -12.06 0.96 12.94
N SER A 86 -11.70 1.29 14.19
CA SER A 86 -11.99 2.59 14.77
C SER A 86 -10.74 3.24 15.35
N LYS A 87 -10.72 4.56 15.35
CA LYS A 87 -9.67 5.38 15.98
C LYS A 87 -10.30 6.26 17.04
N ARG A 88 -9.62 6.38 18.17
CA ARG A 88 -10.06 7.24 19.27
C ARG A 88 -8.94 8.17 19.66
N PHE A 89 -9.28 9.43 19.87
CA PHE A 89 -8.41 10.36 20.59
C PHE A 89 -9.23 11.26 21.49
N GLU A 90 -8.56 11.83 22.49
CA GLU A 90 -9.18 12.65 23.52
C GLU A 90 -8.40 13.95 23.68
N MET A 91 -9.13 15.02 23.96
CA MET A 91 -8.57 16.35 24.21
C MET A 91 -9.11 16.90 25.52
N PRO A 92 -8.28 17.48 26.40
CA PRO A 92 -8.74 18.22 27.56
C PRO A 92 -9.82 19.25 27.20
N LEU A 93 -10.88 19.31 28.01
CA LEU A 93 -11.93 20.30 27.89
C LEU A 93 -11.47 21.61 28.54
N VAL A 94 -11.34 22.64 27.71
CA VAL A 94 -10.91 23.97 28.14
C VAL A 94 -12.05 24.97 28.07
N LYS A 95 -12.08 25.93 29.00
CA LYS A 95 -13.11 26.96 29.11
C LYS A 95 -13.16 27.83 27.85
N GLU A 96 -12.00 28.11 27.28
CA GLU A 96 -11.86 28.99 26.13
C GLU A 96 -12.50 28.42 24.87
N LEU A 97 -12.85 27.13 24.83
CA LEU A 97 -13.69 26.57 23.76
C LEU A 97 -15.06 27.26 23.66
N PHE A 98 -15.60 27.79 24.77
CA PHE A 98 -16.96 28.31 24.84
C PHE A 98 -17.04 29.84 24.79
N SER A 99 -15.97 30.55 25.12
CA SER A 99 -15.98 32.00 25.24
C SER A 99 -14.57 32.60 25.33
N GLY A 100 -14.48 33.91 25.12
CA GLY A 100 -13.25 34.69 25.28
C GLY A 100 -12.49 34.90 23.98
N SER A 101 -11.40 35.67 24.05
CA SER A 101 -10.63 36.07 22.87
C SER A 101 -9.92 34.90 22.16
N MET A 102 -9.71 33.78 22.84
CA MET A 102 -9.07 32.59 22.26
C MET A 102 -10.06 31.59 21.66
N GLN A 103 -11.36 31.84 21.77
CA GLN A 103 -12.39 30.85 21.39
C GLN A 103 -12.24 30.37 19.95
N GLU A 104 -12.06 31.30 19.02
CA GLU A 104 -11.95 30.97 17.61
C GLU A 104 -10.69 30.12 17.32
N HIS A 105 -9.57 30.43 17.95
CA HIS A 105 -8.33 29.66 17.80
C HIS A 105 -8.46 28.24 18.33
N ILE A 106 -9.03 28.08 19.53
CA ILE A 106 -9.23 26.77 20.15
C ILE A 106 -10.23 25.95 19.33
N LEU A 107 -11.34 26.56 18.93
CA LEU A 107 -12.36 25.88 18.15
C LEU A 107 -11.80 25.42 16.79
N ARG A 108 -11.05 26.29 16.10
CA ARG A 108 -10.37 25.94 14.85
C ARG A 108 -9.33 24.85 15.04
N TYR A 109 -8.55 24.86 16.13
CA TYR A 109 -7.60 23.82 16.47
C TYR A 109 -8.27 22.45 16.66
N VAL A 110 -9.32 22.37 17.49
CA VAL A 110 -10.03 21.12 17.77
C VAL A 110 -10.68 20.59 16.49
N ALA A 111 -11.37 21.45 15.74
CA ALA A 111 -11.99 21.08 14.48
C ALA A 111 -10.96 20.60 13.43
N SER A 112 -9.81 21.28 13.32
CA SER A 112 -8.70 20.87 12.44
C SER A 112 -8.12 19.52 12.84
N SER A 113 -8.02 19.23 14.14
CA SER A 113 -7.52 17.94 14.64
C SER A 113 -8.49 16.80 14.33
N ILE A 114 -9.80 17.05 14.43
CA ILE A 114 -10.84 16.10 14.00
C ILE A 114 -10.78 15.89 12.49
N PHE A 115 -10.71 16.96 11.70
CA PHE A 115 -10.58 16.89 10.25
C PHE A 115 -9.36 16.09 9.81
N ASN A 116 -8.18 16.40 10.38
CA ASN A 116 -6.93 15.71 10.09
C ASN A 116 -7.01 14.22 10.43
N GLY A 117 -7.53 13.88 11.61
CA GLY A 117 -7.73 12.48 11.99
C GLY A 117 -8.71 11.76 11.06
N ALA A 118 -9.79 12.42 10.65
CA ALA A 118 -10.82 11.85 9.79
C ALA A 118 -10.30 11.57 8.38
N ILE A 119 -9.54 12.51 7.80
CA ILE A 119 -8.92 12.32 6.48
C ILE A 119 -7.86 11.24 6.56
N MET A 120 -6.94 11.34 7.54
CA MET A 120 -5.87 10.37 7.66
C MET A 120 -6.45 8.97 7.75
N ASN A 121 -7.40 8.74 8.64
CA ASN A 121 -7.92 7.39 8.88
C ASN A 121 -9.12 7.02 8.00
N SER A 122 -9.43 7.85 7.02
CA SER A 122 -10.54 7.68 6.10
C SER A 122 -11.86 7.34 6.78
N ALA A 123 -12.24 8.20 7.73
CA ALA A 123 -13.42 8.01 8.56
C ALA A 123 -14.72 8.09 7.73
N GLU A 124 -15.58 7.08 7.87
CA GLU A 124 -16.95 7.07 7.39
C GLU A 124 -17.87 7.83 8.36
N LYS A 125 -17.58 7.74 9.66
CA LYS A 125 -18.34 8.42 10.72
C LYS A 125 -17.41 9.02 11.76
N VAL A 126 -17.79 10.16 12.31
CA VAL A 126 -17.11 10.84 13.41
C VAL A 126 -18.10 11.03 14.55
N TYR A 127 -17.85 10.36 15.67
CA TYR A 127 -18.58 10.50 16.91
C TYR A 127 -17.89 11.54 17.79
N ILE A 128 -18.64 12.55 18.22
CA ILE A 128 -18.17 13.62 19.09
C ILE A 128 -18.91 13.51 20.43
N GLY A 129 -18.17 13.17 21.48
CA GLY A 129 -18.67 13.00 22.84
C GLY A 129 -17.88 13.81 23.87
N SER A 130 -18.25 13.65 25.13
CA SER A 130 -17.50 14.19 26.25
C SER A 130 -17.69 13.34 27.50
N THR A 131 -16.63 13.25 28.29
CA THR A 131 -16.70 12.72 29.66
C THR A 131 -17.62 13.53 30.58
N SER A 132 -17.94 14.79 30.23
CA SER A 132 -18.96 15.58 30.92
C SER A 132 -20.30 15.44 30.22
N LYS A 133 -21.21 14.65 30.79
CA LYS A 133 -22.57 14.46 30.24
C LYS A 133 -23.37 15.75 30.09
N LYS A 134 -23.07 16.76 30.92
CA LYS A 134 -23.71 18.09 30.82
C LYS A 134 -23.21 18.88 29.62
N MET A 135 -21.93 18.74 29.26
CA MET A 135 -21.31 19.48 28.17
C MET A 135 -21.40 18.75 26.82
N GLU A 136 -21.72 17.46 26.80
CA GLU A 136 -21.73 16.62 25.59
C GLU A 136 -22.51 17.25 24.42
N LYS A 137 -23.75 17.70 24.65
CA LYS A 137 -24.56 18.33 23.61
C LYS A 137 -23.94 19.64 23.11
N VAL A 138 -23.48 20.49 24.03
CA VAL A 138 -22.90 21.80 23.70
C VAL A 138 -21.63 21.64 22.87
N ILE A 139 -20.76 20.71 23.26
CA ILE A 139 -19.53 20.40 22.54
C ILE A 139 -19.83 19.84 21.15
N TYR A 140 -20.78 18.91 21.05
CA TYR A 140 -21.20 18.35 19.76
C TYR A 140 -21.73 19.43 18.82
N ASP A 141 -22.68 20.26 19.27
CA ASP A 141 -23.27 21.31 18.42
C ASP A 141 -22.18 22.29 17.95
N LEU A 142 -21.32 22.75 18.87
CA LEU A 142 -20.23 23.68 18.56
C LEU A 142 -19.22 23.11 17.55
N LEU A 143 -18.77 21.87 17.76
CA LEU A 143 -17.77 21.24 16.90
C LEU A 143 -18.36 20.84 15.55
N LYS A 144 -19.60 20.35 15.51
CA LYS A 144 -20.30 20.06 14.26
C LYS A 144 -20.43 21.31 13.39
N ASP A 145 -20.89 22.42 13.98
CA ASP A 145 -21.04 23.68 13.27
C ASP A 145 -19.70 24.20 12.76
N SER A 146 -18.65 24.08 13.58
CA SER A 146 -17.29 24.42 13.15
C SER A 146 -16.84 23.55 11.98
N LEU A 147 -16.97 22.22 12.08
CA LEU A 147 -16.54 21.29 11.04
C LEU A 147 -17.24 21.56 9.70
N ILE A 148 -18.56 21.79 9.73
CA ILE A 148 -19.35 22.09 8.52
C ILE A 148 -18.93 23.42 7.89
N ARG A 149 -18.76 24.47 8.71
CA ARG A 149 -18.40 25.80 8.25
C ARG A 149 -16.96 25.84 7.71
N ASP A 150 -16.05 25.21 8.43
CA ASP A 150 -14.60 25.35 8.25
C ASP A 150 -14.01 24.34 7.26
N PHE A 151 -14.69 23.21 7.08
CA PHE A 151 -14.28 22.09 6.23
C PHE A 151 -15.47 21.54 5.42
N PRO A 152 -16.10 22.35 4.55
CA PRO A 152 -17.32 21.97 3.82
C PRO A 152 -17.12 20.75 2.92
N ARG A 153 -15.88 20.50 2.50
CA ARG A 153 -15.48 19.35 1.67
C ARG A 153 -14.97 18.15 2.47
N MET A 154 -14.98 18.18 3.80
CA MET A 154 -14.49 17.08 4.65
C MET A 154 -15.05 15.72 4.24
N LYS A 155 -16.35 15.69 3.87
CA LYS A 155 -17.02 14.50 3.35
C LYS A 155 -16.29 13.85 2.17
N TYR A 156 -15.77 14.64 1.23
CA TYR A 156 -15.08 14.10 0.04
C TYR A 156 -13.72 13.51 0.39
N PHE A 157 -13.01 14.12 1.33
CA PHE A 157 -11.67 13.70 1.72
C PHE A 157 -11.66 12.50 2.66
N SER A 158 -12.55 12.46 3.66
CA SER A 158 -12.52 11.43 4.70
C SER A 158 -13.14 10.11 4.23
N ASN A 159 -14.21 10.13 3.43
CA ASN A 159 -14.93 8.93 3.04
C ASN A 159 -14.86 8.67 1.52
N TYR A 160 -13.72 8.97 0.90
CA TYR A 160 -13.46 8.69 -0.52
C TYR A 160 -14.57 9.17 -1.47
N GLY A 161 -15.05 10.40 -1.24
CA GLY A 161 -16.13 11.00 -2.01
C GLY A 161 -17.55 10.60 -1.59
N LYS A 162 -17.73 9.75 -0.58
CA LYS A 162 -19.03 9.43 0.01
C LYS A 162 -19.35 10.39 1.15
N GLU A 163 -20.62 10.49 1.51
CA GLU A 163 -21.02 11.31 2.64
C GLU A 163 -20.48 10.72 3.95
N MET A 164 -19.94 11.59 4.81
CA MET A 164 -19.43 11.24 6.13
C MET A 164 -20.40 11.75 7.19
N GLU A 165 -20.73 10.91 8.17
CA GLU A 165 -21.69 11.26 9.23
C GLU A 165 -20.99 11.85 10.46
N ILE A 166 -21.48 12.97 11.00
CA ILE A 166 -21.05 13.51 12.31
C ILE A 166 -22.15 13.20 13.33
N ILE A 167 -21.82 12.41 14.34
CA ILE A 167 -22.77 11.82 15.30
C ILE A 167 -22.43 12.27 16.72
N ARG A 168 -23.45 12.50 17.54
CA ARG A 168 -23.27 12.84 18.96
C ARG A 168 -23.04 11.60 19.80
N GLY A 169 -22.09 11.67 20.72
CA GLY A 169 -21.87 10.68 21.77
C GLY A 169 -20.79 9.66 21.41
N GLN A 170 -21.01 8.41 21.80
CA GLN A 170 -20.14 7.27 21.56
C GLN A 170 -20.86 6.26 20.66
N PRO A 171 -20.15 5.44 19.87
CA PRO A 171 -20.80 4.38 19.11
C PRO A 171 -21.53 3.41 20.05
N GLU A 172 -22.82 3.17 19.79
CA GLU A 172 -23.60 2.15 20.47
C GLU A 172 -23.07 0.78 20.03
N HIS A 173 -22.18 0.17 20.83
CA HIS A 173 -21.54 -1.12 20.56
C HIS A 173 -21.12 -1.29 19.10
N SER A 174 -19.86 -0.97 18.78
CA SER A 174 -19.21 -1.43 17.56
C SER A 174 -19.11 -2.97 17.57
N ALA A 175 -20.23 -3.65 17.31
CA ALA A 175 -20.19 -5.00 16.80
C ALA A 175 -19.26 -4.92 15.60
N ALA A 176 -18.09 -5.55 15.72
CA ALA A 176 -17.13 -5.64 14.62
C ALA A 176 -17.95 -6.03 13.40
N ARG A 177 -18.15 -5.08 12.48
CA ARG A 177 -18.89 -5.38 11.27
C ARG A 177 -18.08 -6.49 10.62
N ASN A 178 -18.64 -7.70 10.56
CA ASN A 178 -18.20 -8.73 9.64
C ASN A 178 -18.38 -8.10 8.26
N GLY A 179 -17.34 -7.40 7.82
CA GLY A 179 -17.45 -6.27 6.91
C GLY A 179 -18.08 -6.65 5.58
N ASP A 180 -18.76 -5.68 4.98
CA ASP A 180 -18.95 -5.65 3.52
C ASP A 180 -17.59 -5.99 2.89
N SER A 181 -17.50 -7.19 2.31
CA SER A 181 -16.28 -7.85 1.85
C SER A 181 -15.70 -7.18 0.59
N ARG A 182 -15.70 -5.85 0.52
CA ARG A 182 -14.93 -5.13 -0.49
C ARG A 182 -13.48 -5.47 -0.26
N LYS A 183 -12.97 -6.39 -1.10
CA LYS A 183 -11.58 -6.79 -1.18
C LYS A 183 -10.71 -5.54 -1.10
N VAL A 184 -9.96 -5.41 -0.01
CA VAL A 184 -8.87 -4.44 0.04
C VAL A 184 -7.91 -4.83 -1.07
N ARG A 185 -7.62 -3.90 -1.98
CA ARG A 185 -6.65 -4.11 -3.04
C ARG A 185 -5.32 -3.53 -2.59
N TYR A 186 -4.30 -4.36 -2.66
CA TYR A 186 -2.93 -3.98 -2.35
C TYR A 186 -2.10 -4.04 -3.62
N VAL A 187 -1.22 -3.06 -3.80
CA VAL A 187 -0.13 -3.16 -4.77
C VAL A 187 1.08 -3.74 -4.05
N GLN A 188 1.64 -4.80 -4.62
CA GLN A 188 2.89 -5.42 -4.19
C GLN A 188 4.01 -5.08 -5.17
N ARG A 189 5.27 -5.13 -4.71
CA ARG A 189 6.43 -4.86 -5.56
C ARG A 189 6.48 -5.84 -6.74
N PHE A 190 6.95 -5.37 -7.88
CA PHE A 190 7.16 -6.25 -9.04
C PHE A 190 8.19 -7.34 -8.75
N SER A 191 7.85 -8.58 -9.08
CA SER A 191 8.87 -9.59 -9.38
C SER A 191 9.36 -9.42 -10.82
N SER A 192 10.49 -10.05 -11.17
CA SER A 192 11.05 -10.04 -12.54
C SER A 192 10.05 -10.45 -13.63
N HIS A 193 9.06 -11.28 -13.29
CA HIS A 193 8.07 -11.79 -14.23
C HIS A 193 6.91 -10.80 -14.50
N HIS A 194 6.74 -9.76 -13.67
CA HIS A 194 5.67 -8.77 -13.83
C HIS A 194 5.99 -7.71 -14.90
N LYS A 195 7.21 -7.75 -15.44
CA LYS A 195 7.71 -6.69 -16.30
C LYS A 195 7.29 -6.86 -17.76
N GLU A 196 6.98 -8.08 -18.21
CA GLU A 196 6.73 -8.40 -19.62
C GLU A 196 5.52 -7.64 -20.21
N GLY A 197 5.72 -7.05 -21.40
CA GLY A 197 4.68 -6.35 -22.16
C GLY A 197 4.93 -4.85 -22.32
N ARG A 198 3.97 -4.17 -22.96
CA ARG A 198 3.98 -2.73 -23.22
C ARG A 198 2.86 -2.03 -22.46
N PHE A 199 3.21 -1.00 -21.72
CA PHE A 199 2.31 -0.29 -20.82
C PHE A 199 2.44 1.21 -21.02
N ILE A 200 1.31 1.88 -21.13
CA ILE A 200 1.26 3.35 -21.20
C ILE A 200 0.88 3.88 -19.83
N GLY A 201 1.61 4.90 -19.40
CA GLY A 201 1.31 5.66 -18.20
C GLY A 201 1.09 7.12 -18.55
N ILE A 202 0.02 7.70 -18.01
CA ILE A 202 -0.35 9.11 -18.26
C ILE A 202 -0.54 9.79 -16.90
N ASP A 203 0.16 10.89 -16.66
CA ASP A 203 0.05 11.74 -15.47
C ASP A 203 -0.49 13.10 -15.87
N VAL A 204 -1.72 13.39 -15.45
CA VAL A 204 -2.46 14.59 -15.82
C VAL A 204 -2.21 15.66 -14.77
N GLY A 205 -1.29 16.57 -15.03
CA GLY A 205 -0.99 17.71 -14.17
C GLY A 205 -1.73 18.99 -14.57
N ALA A 206 -1.62 20.03 -13.72
CA ALA A 206 -2.21 21.33 -14.00
C ALA A 206 -1.52 22.08 -15.17
N THR A 207 -0.25 21.80 -15.47
CA THR A 207 0.51 22.50 -16.51
C THR A 207 0.84 21.63 -17.72
N GLY A 208 0.91 20.31 -17.53
CA GLY A 208 1.16 19.36 -18.60
C GLY A 208 0.68 17.96 -18.25
N ILE A 209 0.41 17.21 -19.30
CA ILE A 209 0.06 15.79 -19.31
C ILE A 209 1.31 15.05 -19.74
N LYS A 210 1.88 14.27 -18.81
CA LYS A 210 3.12 13.54 -19.04
C LYS A 210 2.80 12.10 -19.36
N CYS A 211 3.36 11.60 -20.45
CA CYS A 211 3.12 10.25 -20.90
C CYS A 211 4.43 9.46 -20.92
N VAL A 212 4.36 8.18 -20.57
CA VAL A 212 5.45 7.22 -20.74
C VAL A 212 4.94 5.96 -21.42
N LEU A 213 5.73 5.41 -22.34
CA LEU A 213 5.58 4.05 -22.83
C LEU A 213 6.68 3.23 -22.19
N MET A 214 6.30 2.17 -21.49
CA MET A 214 7.20 1.21 -20.89
C MET A 214 7.13 -0.11 -21.65
N GLU A 215 8.27 -0.66 -22.03
CA GLU A 215 8.41 -2.00 -22.59
C GLU A 215 9.26 -2.85 -21.64
N ASN A 216 8.72 -3.97 -21.18
CA ASN A 216 9.42 -4.89 -20.28
C ASN A 216 9.95 -4.21 -19.00
N GLY A 217 9.19 -3.23 -18.48
CA GLY A 217 9.57 -2.43 -17.30
C GLY A 217 10.61 -1.32 -17.58
N ILE A 218 11.01 -1.11 -18.83
CA ILE A 218 11.96 -0.08 -19.27
C ILE A 218 11.20 1.02 -20.01
N ILE A 219 11.49 2.28 -19.71
CA ILE A 219 10.87 3.41 -20.41
C ILE A 219 11.49 3.54 -21.80
N VAL A 220 10.67 3.45 -22.84
CA VAL A 220 11.11 3.53 -24.25
C VAL A 220 10.67 4.81 -24.96
N LYS A 221 9.58 5.46 -24.49
CA LYS A 221 9.12 6.77 -24.99
C LYS A 221 8.63 7.64 -23.83
N ARG A 222 8.85 8.95 -23.94
CA ARG A 222 8.31 9.98 -23.04
C ARG A 222 7.72 11.11 -23.88
N GLU A 223 6.59 11.65 -23.44
CA GLU A 223 5.98 12.84 -24.04
C GLU A 223 5.46 13.77 -22.95
N ASN A 224 5.40 15.07 -23.24
CA ASN A 224 4.79 16.06 -22.35
C ASN A 224 3.94 17.03 -23.17
N ILE A 225 2.64 16.98 -22.96
CA ILE A 225 1.63 17.70 -23.74
C ILE A 225 1.02 18.79 -22.84
N PRO A 226 0.75 20.01 -23.35
CA PRO A 226 0.07 21.03 -22.55
C PRO A 226 -1.31 20.58 -22.05
N THR A 227 -1.65 20.95 -20.81
CA THR A 227 -2.97 20.66 -20.22
C THR A 227 -4.05 21.60 -20.77
N VAL A 228 -5.28 21.08 -20.91
CA VAL A 228 -6.48 21.84 -21.31
C VAL A 228 -7.49 21.97 -20.16
N PHE A 229 -8.28 23.05 -20.14
CA PHE A 229 -9.24 23.36 -19.06
C PHE A 229 -10.68 23.61 -19.57
N ASN A 230 -10.98 23.16 -20.78
CA ASN A 230 -12.23 23.50 -21.49
C ASN A 230 -13.42 22.58 -21.14
N GLY A 231 -13.21 21.60 -20.26
CA GLY A 231 -14.20 20.61 -19.84
C GLY A 231 -13.64 19.20 -19.82
N GLY A 232 -14.41 18.25 -19.30
CA GLY A 232 -14.01 16.86 -19.17
C GLY A 232 -13.92 16.14 -20.51
N GLU A 233 -14.76 16.52 -21.48
CA GLU A 233 -14.70 15.96 -22.84
C GLU A 233 -13.41 16.31 -23.58
N GLU A 234 -13.00 17.59 -23.53
CA GLU A 234 -11.77 18.03 -24.18
C GLU A 234 -10.54 17.40 -23.53
N LEU A 235 -10.49 17.40 -22.19
CA LEU A 235 -9.42 16.75 -21.44
C LEU A 235 -9.34 15.26 -21.79
N GLY A 236 -10.49 14.59 -21.84
CA GLY A 236 -10.58 13.18 -22.23
C GLY A 236 -10.06 12.93 -23.64
N ARG A 237 -10.39 13.80 -24.61
CA ARG A 237 -9.88 13.71 -25.98
C ARG A 237 -8.36 13.84 -26.02
N VAL A 238 -7.79 14.83 -25.33
CA VAL A 238 -6.33 15.03 -25.27
C VAL A 238 -5.64 13.81 -24.65
N ILE A 239 -6.18 13.26 -23.55
CA ILE A 239 -5.65 12.03 -22.93
C ILE A 239 -5.71 10.85 -23.91
N SER A 240 -6.84 10.67 -24.60
CA SER A 240 -7.01 9.56 -25.53
C SER A 240 -6.09 9.68 -26.75
N SER A 241 -5.99 10.87 -27.35
CA SER A 241 -5.04 11.11 -28.45
C SER A 241 -3.59 10.91 -28.01
N ALA A 242 -3.22 11.33 -26.80
CA ALA A 242 -1.89 11.06 -26.26
C ALA A 242 -1.63 9.56 -26.09
N ALA A 243 -2.61 8.79 -25.60
CA ALA A 243 -2.48 7.35 -25.46
C ALA A 243 -2.34 6.65 -26.84
N GLU A 244 -3.13 7.05 -27.82
CA GLU A 244 -3.08 6.53 -29.20
C GLU A 244 -1.72 6.83 -29.85
N GLU A 245 -1.20 8.04 -29.69
CA GLU A 245 0.12 8.43 -30.21
C GLU A 245 1.27 7.67 -29.51
N MET A 246 1.13 7.42 -28.21
CA MET A 246 2.10 6.62 -27.46
C MET A 246 2.04 5.14 -27.86
N ALA A 247 0.87 4.63 -28.23
CA ALA A 247 0.68 3.26 -28.70
C ALA A 247 1.21 3.06 -30.14
N GLY A 248 0.93 3.99 -31.04
CA GLY A 248 1.15 3.81 -32.47
C GLY A 248 0.46 2.53 -32.97
N GLU A 249 1.18 1.72 -33.74
CA GLU A 249 0.68 0.42 -34.24
C GLU A 249 0.96 -0.74 -33.26
N GLN A 250 1.46 -0.46 -32.07
CA GLN A 250 1.91 -1.48 -31.13
C GLN A 250 0.77 -2.01 -30.25
N LYS A 251 0.78 -3.32 -29.98
CA LYS A 251 -0.11 -3.92 -28.98
C LYS A 251 0.24 -3.43 -27.58
N ILE A 252 -0.73 -2.84 -26.89
CA ILE A 252 -0.61 -2.35 -25.51
C ILE A 252 -1.31 -3.29 -24.54
N ASN A 253 -0.61 -3.67 -23.46
CA ASN A 253 -1.08 -4.58 -22.43
C ASN A 253 -1.83 -3.86 -21.29
N GLY A 254 -1.59 -2.57 -21.09
CA GLY A 254 -2.25 -1.77 -20.07
C GLY A 254 -2.05 -0.27 -20.24
N ILE A 255 -3.05 0.51 -19.84
CA ILE A 255 -3.00 1.98 -19.81
C ILE A 255 -3.38 2.45 -18.42
N GLY A 256 -2.43 3.04 -17.71
CA GLY A 256 -2.65 3.67 -16.42
C GLY A 256 -2.74 5.18 -16.54
N ILE A 257 -3.71 5.77 -15.85
CA ILE A 257 -3.95 7.22 -15.87
C ILE A 257 -3.99 7.74 -14.42
N ALA A 258 -3.06 8.62 -14.10
CA ALA A 258 -3.03 9.38 -12.86
C ALA A 258 -3.75 10.72 -13.07
N LEU A 259 -4.76 11.01 -12.25
CA LEU A 259 -5.46 12.30 -12.25
C LEU A 259 -5.35 12.96 -10.85
N PRO A 260 -5.40 14.30 -10.77
CA PRO A 260 -5.30 15.00 -9.50
C PRO A 260 -6.67 15.05 -8.82
N GLY A 261 -6.77 14.46 -7.63
CA GLY A 261 -7.98 14.48 -6.81
C GLY A 261 -8.44 13.11 -6.32
N VAL A 262 -9.74 12.99 -6.03
CA VAL A 262 -10.34 11.83 -5.36
C VAL A 262 -10.95 10.91 -6.42
N ILE A 263 -10.26 9.78 -6.66
CA ILE A 263 -10.64 8.77 -7.66
C ILE A 263 -10.73 7.44 -6.95
N ASP A 264 -11.84 6.74 -7.13
CA ASP A 264 -11.96 5.36 -6.67
C ASP A 264 -11.21 4.45 -7.65
N PRO A 265 -10.05 3.87 -7.29
CA PRO A 265 -9.29 3.03 -8.22
C PRO A 265 -9.95 1.67 -8.48
N SER A 266 -11.00 1.32 -7.71
CA SER A 266 -11.73 0.08 -7.89
C SER A 266 -12.74 0.16 -9.03
N SER A 267 -13.50 1.25 -9.10
CA SER A 267 -14.49 1.53 -10.15
C SER A 267 -13.95 2.40 -11.28
N GLY A 268 -12.93 3.22 -11.00
CA GLY A 268 -12.52 4.32 -11.88
C GLY A 268 -13.40 5.56 -11.74
N ASP A 269 -14.28 5.61 -10.74
CA ASP A 269 -15.15 6.77 -10.55
C ASP A 269 -14.34 7.97 -10.07
N ILE A 270 -14.47 9.08 -10.80
CA ILE A 270 -13.97 10.38 -10.39
C ILE A 270 -15.00 10.99 -9.45
N LYS A 271 -14.60 11.24 -8.20
CA LYS A 271 -15.44 11.92 -7.20
C LYS A 271 -15.15 13.42 -7.20
N TRP A 272 -13.90 13.79 -7.45
CA TRP A 272 -13.49 15.18 -7.53
C TRP A 272 -12.13 15.35 -8.20
N LEU A 273 -12.00 16.38 -9.06
CA LEU A 273 -10.73 16.81 -9.65
C LEU A 273 -10.35 18.23 -9.19
N VAL A 274 -9.47 18.27 -8.18
CA VAL A 274 -9.04 19.47 -7.43
C VAL A 274 -8.62 20.63 -8.34
N ASN A 275 -7.88 20.36 -9.41
CA ASN A 275 -7.34 21.40 -10.31
C ASN A 275 -8.27 21.79 -11.48
N TYR A 276 -9.35 21.04 -11.69
CA TYR A 276 -10.19 21.15 -12.88
C TYR A 276 -11.60 21.62 -12.55
N GLU A 277 -12.19 21.15 -11.45
CA GLU A 277 -13.58 21.44 -11.10
C GLU A 277 -13.85 22.94 -11.04
N TYR A 278 -13.05 23.71 -10.29
CA TYR A 278 -13.27 25.16 -10.15
C TYR A 278 -13.13 25.88 -11.50
N LYS A 279 -12.14 25.50 -12.33
CA LYS A 279 -11.95 26.07 -13.67
C LYS A 279 -13.08 25.71 -14.63
N TRP A 280 -13.61 24.50 -14.55
CA TRP A 280 -14.75 24.07 -15.37
C TRP A 280 -16.02 24.81 -14.96
N ILE A 281 -16.24 25.03 -13.66
CA ILE A 281 -17.35 25.85 -13.15
C ILE A 281 -17.24 27.30 -13.65
N GLU A 282 -16.04 27.89 -13.58
CA GLU A 282 -15.78 29.25 -14.10
C GLU A 282 -16.04 29.34 -15.61
N ASN A 283 -15.67 28.31 -16.37
CA ASN A 283 -15.79 28.29 -17.83
C ASN A 283 -17.18 27.86 -18.35
N ASN A 284 -18.00 27.18 -17.55
CA ASN A 284 -19.29 26.62 -17.97
C ASN A 284 -20.32 26.72 -16.83
N SER A 285 -20.97 27.88 -16.68
CA SER A 285 -21.95 28.15 -15.60
C SER A 285 -23.20 27.27 -15.63
N GLU A 286 -23.50 26.57 -16.74
CA GLU A 286 -24.76 25.83 -16.93
C GLU A 286 -24.62 24.30 -16.86
N ARG A 287 -23.41 23.75 -16.91
CA ARG A 287 -23.19 22.29 -16.97
C ARG A 287 -22.85 21.74 -15.59
N GLY A 288 -23.62 20.75 -15.14
CA GLY A 288 -23.35 20.06 -13.88
C GLY A 288 -22.01 19.33 -13.92
N ILE A 289 -21.18 19.51 -12.89
CA ILE A 289 -19.82 18.93 -12.80
C ILE A 289 -19.77 17.41 -13.01
N ILE A 290 -20.83 16.71 -12.57
CA ILE A 290 -20.97 15.25 -12.70
C ILE A 290 -21.01 14.82 -14.17
N GLU A 291 -21.61 15.63 -15.06
CA GLU A 291 -21.65 15.33 -16.49
C GLU A 291 -20.27 15.49 -17.12
N GLU A 292 -19.47 16.47 -16.68
CA GLU A 292 -18.10 16.64 -17.16
C GLU A 292 -17.19 15.47 -16.74
N TYR A 293 -17.31 14.97 -15.51
CA TYR A 293 -16.65 13.72 -15.09
C TYR A 293 -17.09 12.53 -15.95
N SER A 294 -18.38 12.41 -16.23
CA SER A 294 -18.92 11.31 -17.04
C SER A 294 -18.41 11.35 -18.49
N LYS A 295 -18.29 12.55 -19.08
CA LYS A 295 -17.68 12.74 -20.40
C LYS A 295 -16.20 12.35 -20.42
N LEU A 296 -15.42 12.79 -19.42
CA LEU A 296 -14.02 12.43 -19.28
C LEU A 296 -13.83 10.91 -19.23
N VAL A 297 -14.59 10.23 -18.36
CA VAL A 297 -14.51 8.77 -18.22
C VAL A 297 -14.92 8.07 -19.52
N ARG A 298 -15.97 8.53 -20.22
CA ARG A 298 -16.37 7.96 -21.52
C ARG A 298 -15.27 8.06 -22.56
N GLN A 299 -14.60 9.21 -22.66
CA GLN A 299 -13.49 9.41 -23.59
C GLN A 299 -12.29 8.53 -23.23
N ILE A 300 -11.94 8.41 -21.95
CA ILE A 300 -10.87 7.49 -21.52
C ILE A 300 -11.22 6.04 -21.86
N MET A 301 -12.48 5.63 -21.66
CA MET A 301 -12.90 4.25 -21.91
C MET A 301 -12.98 3.89 -23.39
N SER A 302 -13.05 4.86 -24.31
CA SER A 302 -13.02 4.58 -25.76
C SER A 302 -11.66 4.02 -26.22
N LEU A 303 -10.59 4.22 -25.43
CA LEU A 303 -9.27 3.61 -25.67
C LEU A 303 -9.29 2.08 -25.71
N LYS A 304 -10.32 1.44 -25.15
CA LYS A 304 -10.51 -0.02 -25.29
C LYS A 304 -10.70 -0.42 -26.75
N GLU A 305 -11.38 0.43 -27.52
CA GLU A 305 -11.67 0.20 -28.92
C GLU A 305 -10.56 0.77 -29.81
N THR A 306 -10.09 1.99 -29.54
CA THR A 306 -9.12 2.66 -30.42
C THR A 306 -7.69 2.12 -30.29
N VAL A 307 -7.25 1.80 -29.07
CA VAL A 307 -5.92 1.20 -28.80
C VAL A 307 -6.00 -0.32 -28.64
N GLY A 308 -7.20 -0.89 -28.57
CA GLY A 308 -7.40 -2.34 -28.36
C GLY A 308 -6.98 -2.84 -26.97
N CYS A 309 -6.87 -1.94 -25.98
CA CYS A 309 -6.40 -2.27 -24.63
C CYS A 309 -7.57 -2.41 -23.64
N GLY A 310 -7.87 -3.65 -23.23
CA GLY A 310 -8.93 -3.92 -22.24
C GLY A 310 -8.57 -3.60 -20.78
N ASN A 311 -7.31 -3.28 -20.48
CA ASN A 311 -6.81 -3.02 -19.13
C ASN A 311 -6.49 -1.54 -18.93
N ILE A 312 -7.52 -0.75 -18.63
CA ILE A 312 -7.39 0.68 -18.34
C ILE A 312 -7.66 0.91 -16.85
N LYS A 313 -6.77 1.64 -16.17
CA LYS A 313 -6.90 1.97 -14.74
C LYS A 313 -6.69 3.46 -14.51
N MET A 314 -7.47 4.00 -13.59
CA MET A 314 -7.33 5.37 -13.10
C MET A 314 -6.97 5.35 -11.62
N ILE A 315 -6.11 6.26 -11.20
CA ILE A 315 -5.68 6.41 -9.81
C ILE A 315 -5.38 7.88 -9.50
N ASN A 316 -5.37 8.24 -8.22
CA ASN A 316 -4.82 9.52 -7.77
C ASN A 316 -3.33 9.64 -8.13
N ASP A 317 -2.90 10.84 -8.51
CA ASP A 317 -1.53 11.20 -8.84
C ASP A 317 -0.51 10.90 -7.72
N GLY A 318 -0.79 11.32 -6.48
CA GLY A 318 0.00 10.97 -5.29
C GLY A 318 0.20 9.46 -5.13
N GLY A 319 -0.88 8.70 -5.31
CA GLY A 319 -0.85 7.23 -5.31
C GLY A 319 0.02 6.66 -6.43
N ALA A 320 -0.02 7.24 -7.63
CA ALA A 320 0.84 6.81 -8.74
C ALA A 320 2.32 7.06 -8.44
N PHE A 321 2.68 8.26 -7.96
CA PHE A 321 4.06 8.54 -7.54
C PHE A 321 4.53 7.57 -6.44
N ALA A 322 3.67 7.23 -5.47
CA ALA A 322 4.01 6.24 -4.46
C ALA A 322 4.26 4.85 -5.06
N ILE A 323 3.47 4.41 -6.05
CA ILE A 323 3.72 3.14 -6.77
C ILE A 323 5.08 3.18 -7.48
N SER A 324 5.44 4.31 -8.11
CA SER A 324 6.75 4.46 -8.76
C SER A 324 7.90 4.32 -7.75
N GLU A 325 7.79 5.01 -6.61
CA GLU A 325 8.80 4.95 -5.55
C GLU A 325 8.86 3.56 -4.90
N PHE A 326 7.71 2.93 -4.68
CA PHE A 326 7.60 1.64 -4.02
C PHE A 326 8.33 0.51 -4.75
N ASN A 327 8.36 0.56 -6.07
CA ASN A 327 9.05 -0.44 -6.89
C ASN A 327 10.57 -0.26 -6.95
N ARG A 328 11.10 0.74 -6.24
CA ARG A 328 12.50 1.20 -6.34
C ARG A 328 13.14 1.38 -4.98
N SER A 329 12.36 1.84 -4.00
CA SER A 329 12.79 1.89 -2.62
C SER A 329 12.87 0.49 -2.02
N GLU A 330 13.80 0.31 -1.09
CA GLU A 330 13.87 -0.87 -0.24
C GLU A 330 13.12 -0.68 1.08
N ASP A 331 12.85 0.56 1.49
CA ASP A 331 12.20 0.89 2.76
C ASP A 331 10.75 0.32 2.78
N GLU A 332 10.33 -0.27 3.91
CA GLU A 332 9.01 -0.92 4.07
C GLU A 332 7.88 0.06 4.41
N ASP A 333 8.21 1.15 5.09
CA ASP A 333 7.29 2.18 5.57
C ASP A 333 7.78 3.56 5.11
N ILE A 334 7.03 4.19 4.21
CA ILE A 334 7.39 5.48 3.61
C ILE A 334 6.13 6.31 3.34
N GLU A 335 6.19 7.59 3.67
CA GLU A 335 5.28 8.60 3.14
C GLU A 335 5.91 9.30 1.94
N VAL A 336 5.29 9.16 0.77
CA VAL A 336 5.73 9.80 -0.47
C VAL A 336 4.93 11.09 -0.66
N LEU A 337 5.61 12.23 -0.67
CA LEU A 337 5.00 13.55 -0.84
C LEU A 337 5.39 14.13 -2.20
N VAL A 338 4.37 14.42 -3.00
CA VAL A 338 4.51 14.93 -4.37
C VAL A 338 4.33 16.44 -4.35
N LEU A 339 5.40 17.18 -4.62
CA LEU A 339 5.40 18.64 -4.64
C LEU A 339 5.19 19.16 -6.08
N GLY A 340 3.99 19.65 -6.34
CA GLY A 340 3.55 20.20 -7.62
C GLY A 340 2.87 21.56 -7.46
N THR A 341 1.70 21.77 -8.06
CA THR A 341 0.89 22.98 -7.74
C THR A 341 0.28 22.92 -6.34
N GLY A 342 0.10 21.71 -5.82
CA GLY A 342 -0.21 21.42 -4.41
C GLY A 342 0.67 20.26 -3.92
N ILE A 343 0.38 19.74 -2.74
CA ILE A 343 1.04 18.55 -2.18
C ILE A 343 0.12 17.35 -2.42
N GLY A 344 0.56 16.39 -3.22
CA GLY A 344 -0.03 15.04 -3.28
C GLY A 344 0.67 14.13 -2.29
N ALA A 345 0.02 13.03 -1.91
CA ALA A 345 0.60 12.07 -0.98
C ALA A 345 0.26 10.63 -1.36
N GLY A 346 1.13 9.71 -1.00
CA GLY A 346 0.88 8.28 -1.09
C GLY A 346 1.72 7.53 -0.07
N ARG A 347 1.14 6.47 0.50
CA ARG A 347 1.75 5.74 1.61
C ARG A 347 2.11 4.32 1.23
N ILE A 348 3.32 3.94 1.58
CA ILE A 348 3.81 2.56 1.58
C ILE A 348 3.87 2.14 3.06
N HIS A 349 3.21 1.04 3.41
CA HIS A 349 3.21 0.53 4.78
C HIS A 349 3.35 -0.98 4.77
N GLY A 350 4.31 -1.52 5.53
CA GLY A 350 4.57 -2.97 5.59
C GLY A 350 4.84 -3.56 4.20
N ASN A 351 5.57 -2.83 3.35
CA ASN A 351 5.89 -3.22 1.98
C ASN A 351 4.66 -3.50 1.10
N VAL A 352 3.56 -2.75 1.31
CA VAL A 352 2.39 -2.72 0.43
C VAL A 352 1.86 -1.29 0.29
N ILE A 353 1.13 -1.03 -0.80
CA ILE A 353 0.29 0.16 -0.95
C ILE A 353 -1.17 -0.29 -0.93
N ASP A 354 -1.96 0.22 0.01
CA ASP A 354 -3.41 0.05 -0.01
C ASP A 354 -4.05 1.07 -0.95
N ILE A 355 -4.24 0.68 -2.20
CA ILE A 355 -4.89 1.55 -3.20
C ILE A 355 -6.39 1.72 -2.92
N SER A 356 -6.99 0.94 -2.01
CA SER A 356 -8.37 1.19 -1.58
C SER A 356 -8.50 2.41 -0.67
N ARG A 357 -7.38 2.90 -0.16
CA ARG A 357 -7.28 4.11 0.65
C ARG A 357 -6.65 5.21 -0.19
N ILE A 358 -7.46 6.21 -0.51
CA ILE A 358 -6.97 7.42 -1.15
C ILE A 358 -6.22 8.22 -0.08
N GLU A 359 -4.91 8.32 -0.22
CA GLU A 359 -4.08 9.11 0.67
C GLU A 359 -4.27 10.60 0.37
N GLN A 360 -4.55 11.39 1.40
CA GLN A 360 -4.96 12.79 1.30
C GLN A 360 -4.19 13.68 2.28
N SER A 361 -3.03 13.21 2.75
CA SER A 361 -2.13 13.94 3.67
C SER A 361 -1.77 15.34 3.21
N GLY A 362 -1.78 15.62 1.90
CA GLY A 362 -1.57 16.96 1.36
C GLY A 362 -2.63 18.00 1.76
N ALA A 363 -3.82 17.56 2.19
CA ALA A 363 -4.90 18.43 2.63
C ALA A 363 -4.90 18.68 4.15
N LEU A 364 -3.96 18.11 4.91
CA LEU A 364 -3.91 18.26 6.37
C LEU A 364 -3.76 19.71 6.79
N ILE A 365 -4.50 20.14 7.80
CA ILE A 365 -4.36 21.47 8.37
C ILE A 365 -3.13 21.52 9.26
N VAL A 366 -2.16 22.35 8.86
CA VAL A 366 -0.94 22.61 9.62
C VAL A 366 -0.97 23.99 10.30
N ASN A 367 -1.79 24.91 9.78
CA ASN A 367 -1.98 26.26 10.31
C ASN A 367 -3.45 26.51 10.68
N VAL A 368 -3.72 26.79 11.95
CA VAL A 368 -5.07 26.95 12.50
C VAL A 368 -5.50 28.42 12.64
N ARG A 369 -4.75 29.38 12.08
CA ARG A 369 -5.22 30.78 12.07
C ARG A 369 -6.41 30.96 11.14
N LYS A 370 -7.31 31.86 11.50
CA LYS A 370 -8.45 32.24 10.67
C LYS A 370 -8.02 32.98 9.40
N GLU A 371 -6.94 33.73 9.52
CA GLU A 371 -6.29 34.52 8.47
C GLU A 371 -5.28 33.68 7.67
N ALA A 372 -5.13 32.38 7.96
CA ALA A 372 -4.35 31.49 7.11
C ALA A 372 -4.88 31.55 5.67
N GLU A 373 -3.96 31.41 4.71
CA GLU A 373 -4.28 31.56 3.31
C GLU A 373 -5.20 30.43 2.85
N PHE A 374 -6.07 30.77 1.92
CA PHE A 374 -7.01 29.85 1.30
C PHE A 374 -6.35 29.20 0.09
N ASP A 375 -6.38 27.88 0.02
CA ASP A 375 -5.98 27.11 -1.15
C ASP A 375 -7.23 26.86 -2.02
N PRO A 376 -7.28 27.42 -3.25
CA PRO A 376 -8.43 27.25 -4.14
C PRO A 376 -8.56 25.82 -4.69
N GLY A 377 -7.50 25.02 -4.64
CA GLY A 377 -7.54 23.62 -5.04
C GLY A 377 -8.36 22.82 -4.03
N CYS A 378 -7.92 22.78 -2.77
CA CYS A 378 -8.59 21.98 -1.75
C CYS A 378 -9.78 22.67 -1.06
N GLU A 379 -9.95 23.98 -1.29
CA GLU A 379 -10.91 24.88 -0.63
C GLU A 379 -10.76 24.94 0.90
N LEU A 380 -9.52 24.88 1.38
CA LEU A 380 -9.19 24.91 2.79
C LEU A 380 -8.27 26.07 3.13
N LYS A 381 -8.31 26.51 4.39
CA LYS A 381 -7.36 27.48 4.94
C LYS A 381 -6.32 26.78 5.80
N GLY A 382 -5.05 27.14 5.62
CA GLY A 382 -3.96 26.64 6.45
C GLY A 382 -3.62 25.16 6.24
N CYS A 383 -3.98 24.61 5.09
CA CYS A 383 -3.67 23.23 4.70
C CYS A 383 -2.19 23.06 4.37
N PHE A 384 -1.75 21.82 4.31
CA PHE A 384 -0.35 21.47 4.07
C PHE A 384 0.10 21.90 2.67
N SER A 385 -0.82 21.86 1.70
CA SER A 385 -0.65 22.35 0.33
C SER A 385 -0.78 23.87 0.16
N GLU A 386 -1.12 24.63 1.20
CA GLU A 386 -1.34 26.08 1.15
C GLU A 386 -0.17 26.76 0.42
N LYS A 387 -0.44 27.44 -0.71
CA LYS A 387 0.54 28.07 -1.63
C LYS A 387 1.90 27.35 -1.71
N LEU A 388 2.14 26.60 -2.78
CA LEU A 388 3.50 26.22 -3.22
C LEU A 388 4.10 27.22 -4.21
N LYS A 389 3.26 28.09 -4.77
CA LYS A 389 3.61 29.16 -5.70
C LYS A 389 2.95 30.45 -5.25
N ASP A 390 3.62 31.58 -5.48
CA ASP A 390 3.05 32.90 -5.23
C ASP A 390 2.00 33.30 -6.29
N SER A 391 1.40 34.47 -6.13
CA SER A 391 0.38 35.00 -7.06
C SER A 391 0.92 35.30 -8.47
N ALA A 392 2.24 35.38 -8.64
CA ALA A 392 2.90 35.51 -9.95
C ALA A 392 3.28 34.14 -10.56
N GLY A 393 2.99 33.04 -9.86
CA GLY A 393 3.31 31.69 -10.28
C GLY A 393 4.77 31.28 -10.02
N ALA A 394 5.56 32.11 -9.36
CA ALA A 394 6.91 31.78 -8.94
C ALA A 394 6.85 30.84 -7.73
N LEU A 395 7.83 29.94 -7.62
CA LEU A 395 7.95 29.07 -6.45
C LEU A 395 8.20 29.93 -5.20
N ILE A 396 7.63 29.51 -4.09
CA ILE A 396 7.94 30.12 -2.79
C ILE A 396 9.43 29.96 -2.49
N ASP A 397 9.97 30.84 -1.66
CA ASP A 397 11.27 30.67 -1.03
C ASP A 397 11.45 29.24 -0.44
N PRO A 398 12.51 28.50 -0.81
CA PRO A 398 12.76 27.14 -0.33
C PRO A 398 12.69 27.00 1.19
N LYS A 399 13.17 28.00 1.92
CA LYS A 399 13.17 27.99 3.38
C LYS A 399 11.75 28.08 3.97
N GLY A 400 10.89 28.93 3.41
CA GLY A 400 9.47 28.99 3.78
C GLY A 400 8.77 27.66 3.56
N LEU A 401 9.02 27.01 2.41
CA LEU A 401 8.48 25.69 2.11
C LEU A 401 9.04 24.61 3.05
N ALA A 402 10.33 24.64 3.35
CA ALA A 402 10.98 23.71 4.28
C ALA A 402 10.35 23.75 5.67
N HIS A 403 10.11 24.94 6.23
CA HIS A 403 9.42 25.09 7.52
C HIS A 403 8.03 24.46 7.51
N ARG A 404 7.27 24.64 6.43
CA ARG A 404 5.94 24.03 6.29
C ARG A 404 6.03 22.51 6.17
N LEU A 405 6.93 21.99 5.35
CA LEU A 405 7.19 20.56 5.20
C LEU A 405 7.54 19.92 6.54
N VAL A 406 8.45 20.54 7.29
CA VAL A 406 8.84 20.07 8.62
C VAL A 406 7.66 20.09 9.61
N ALA A 407 6.79 21.11 9.56
CA ALA A 407 5.55 21.12 10.34
C ALA A 407 4.60 19.97 9.95
N GLY A 408 4.47 19.68 8.65
CA GLY A 408 3.69 18.55 8.15
C GLY A 408 4.27 17.19 8.57
N PHE A 409 5.59 17.01 8.52
CA PHE A 409 6.25 15.77 8.94
C PHE A 409 5.99 15.47 10.42
N LYS A 410 6.04 16.49 11.29
CA LYS A 410 5.70 16.36 12.71
C LYS A 410 4.25 15.95 12.92
N LEU A 411 3.35 16.54 12.14
CA LEU A 411 1.93 16.20 12.21
C LEU A 411 1.68 14.75 11.77
N LEU A 412 2.25 14.34 10.64
CA LEU A 412 2.15 12.96 10.13
C LEU A 412 2.74 11.94 11.11
N ASN A 413 3.90 12.27 11.70
CA ASN A 413 4.48 11.46 12.76
C ASN A 413 3.56 11.35 13.99
N THR A 414 2.93 12.45 14.40
CA THR A 414 2.01 12.45 15.53
C THR A 414 0.77 11.61 15.25
N LEU A 415 0.25 11.65 14.02
CA LEU A 415 -0.98 10.96 13.64
C LEU A 415 -0.77 9.46 13.37
N ASN A 416 0.36 9.08 12.76
CA ASN A 416 0.58 7.71 12.27
C ASN A 416 1.92 7.09 12.66
N GLY A 417 2.82 7.86 13.25
CA GLY A 417 4.18 7.40 13.58
C GLY A 417 5.16 7.43 12.41
N ASP A 418 4.80 8.06 11.28
CA ASP A 418 5.63 8.12 10.08
C ASP A 418 6.97 8.83 10.37
N LYS A 419 8.06 8.24 9.91
CA LYS A 419 9.42 8.79 10.11
C LYS A 419 10.24 8.88 8.82
N ASN A 420 9.82 8.19 7.78
CA ASN A 420 10.52 8.14 6.50
C ASN A 420 9.69 8.88 5.46
N PHE A 421 10.26 9.95 4.91
CA PHE A 421 9.59 10.81 3.94
C PHE A 421 10.41 10.85 2.65
N VAL A 422 9.72 10.69 1.53
CA VAL A 422 10.31 10.86 0.20
C VAL A 422 9.62 12.03 -0.50
N LEU A 423 10.42 13.02 -0.89
CA LEU A 423 9.94 14.17 -1.65
C LEU A 423 10.15 13.92 -3.15
N THR A 424 9.09 14.11 -3.94
CA THR A 424 9.11 13.95 -5.39
C THR A 424 8.27 15.03 -6.07
N GLY A 425 8.13 14.96 -7.40
CA GLY A 425 7.38 15.93 -8.20
C GLY A 425 8.25 17.03 -8.79
N GLY A 426 7.68 17.80 -9.72
CA GLY A 426 8.41 18.76 -10.55
C GLY A 426 9.17 19.83 -9.75
N ILE A 427 8.63 20.29 -8.61
CA ILE A 427 9.30 21.29 -7.76
C ILE A 427 10.59 20.74 -7.18
N THR A 428 10.61 19.46 -6.84
CA THR A 428 11.79 18.83 -6.24
C THR A 428 12.88 18.55 -7.27
N SER A 429 12.69 18.83 -8.56
CA SER A 429 13.68 18.57 -9.60
C SER A 429 14.77 19.65 -9.65
N GLY A 430 16.01 19.23 -9.93
CA GLY A 430 17.17 20.14 -10.05
C GLY A 430 17.59 20.80 -8.74
N HIS A 431 18.27 21.95 -8.86
CA HIS A 431 18.92 22.66 -7.76
C HIS A 431 17.94 23.11 -6.66
N TYR A 432 16.72 23.52 -7.03
CA TYR A 432 15.71 23.94 -6.06
C TYR A 432 15.39 22.82 -5.05
N GLY A 433 15.28 21.57 -5.52
CA GLY A 433 15.04 20.43 -4.65
C GLY A 433 16.18 20.13 -3.68
N GLU A 434 17.43 20.34 -4.11
CA GLU A 434 18.62 20.19 -3.27
C GLU A 434 18.64 21.27 -2.18
N THR A 435 18.45 22.54 -2.55
CA THR A 435 18.34 23.65 -1.59
C THR A 435 17.19 23.42 -0.60
N LEU A 436 16.04 22.95 -1.06
CA LEU A 436 14.91 22.62 -0.19
C LEU A 436 15.29 21.54 0.83
N MET A 437 16.02 20.50 0.41
CA MET A 437 16.50 19.47 1.33
C MET A 437 17.49 19.99 2.36
N ASP A 438 18.40 20.87 1.96
CA ASP A 438 19.37 21.48 2.87
C ASP A 438 18.64 22.29 3.95
N GLU A 439 17.65 23.11 3.56
CA GLU A 439 16.83 23.88 4.49
C GLU A 439 16.02 22.98 5.44
N ILE A 440 15.42 21.89 4.93
CA ILE A 440 14.72 20.91 5.79
C ILE A 440 15.67 20.32 6.82
N ASN A 441 16.85 19.88 6.39
CA ASN A 441 17.85 19.28 7.27
C ASN A 441 18.36 20.28 8.31
N GLU A 442 18.57 21.54 7.93
CA GLU A 442 18.93 22.61 8.86
C GLU A 442 17.87 22.82 9.94
N ILE A 443 16.60 22.88 9.57
CA ILE A 443 15.49 23.09 10.52
C ILE A 443 15.40 21.89 11.47
N LEU A 444 15.40 20.66 10.95
CA LEU A 444 15.35 19.44 11.75
C LEU A 444 16.51 19.35 12.74
N LYS A 445 17.72 19.79 12.34
CA LYS A 445 18.91 19.84 13.20
C LYS A 445 18.78 20.91 14.29
N LYS A 446 18.33 22.12 13.96
CA LYS A 446 18.20 23.26 14.90
C LYS A 446 17.17 22.99 15.98
N GLU A 447 16.06 22.37 15.63
CA GLU A 447 14.97 22.14 16.57
C GLU A 447 15.20 20.89 17.48
N HIS A 448 16.40 20.28 17.45
CA HIS A 448 16.77 19.10 18.24
C HIS A 448 15.71 18.00 18.24
N TYR A 449 15.18 17.67 17.05
CA TYR A 449 14.02 16.79 16.98
C TYR A 449 14.33 15.38 17.50
N PRO A 450 13.55 14.86 18.47
CA PRO A 450 13.78 13.53 19.05
C PRO A 450 13.41 12.38 18.11
N TYR A 451 12.76 12.69 16.99
CA TYR A 451 12.37 11.72 15.99
C TYR A 451 13.47 11.61 14.95
N ASN A 452 14.04 10.41 14.79
CA ASN A 452 14.97 10.08 13.71
C ASN A 452 14.24 10.15 12.35
N PHE A 453 13.90 11.35 11.89
CA PHE A 453 13.29 11.57 10.59
C PHE A 453 14.32 11.31 9.50
N LYS A 454 13.95 10.48 8.53
CA LYS A 454 14.71 10.24 7.30
C LYS A 454 13.95 10.89 6.17
N VAL A 455 14.42 12.05 5.73
CA VAL A 455 13.85 12.77 4.58
C VAL A 455 14.83 12.67 3.42
N ARG A 456 14.34 12.31 2.24
CA ARG A 456 15.16 12.26 1.01
C ARG A 456 14.37 12.69 -0.21
N LEU A 457 15.08 13.08 -1.26
CA LEU A 457 14.48 13.19 -2.59
C LEU A 457 14.29 11.78 -3.18
N SER A 458 13.26 11.63 -4.00
CA SER A 458 13.04 10.41 -4.77
C SER A 458 14.22 10.17 -5.72
N SER A 459 14.66 8.92 -5.79
CA SER A 459 15.64 8.45 -6.77
C SER A 459 15.01 8.20 -8.14
N GLU A 460 13.69 8.17 -8.23
CA GLU A 460 12.97 8.06 -9.49
C GLU A 460 12.94 9.36 -10.28
N ASP A 461 12.50 9.27 -11.53
CA ASP A 461 12.24 10.42 -12.36
C ASP A 461 11.15 11.29 -11.70
N ARG A 462 11.59 12.32 -10.96
CA ARG A 462 10.72 13.25 -10.23
C ARG A 462 9.74 13.99 -11.15
N LEU A 463 10.03 14.08 -12.44
CA LEU A 463 9.15 14.74 -13.41
C LEU A 463 8.08 13.76 -13.92
N PHE A 464 8.46 12.54 -14.30
CA PHE A 464 7.56 11.53 -14.89
C PHE A 464 7.05 10.45 -13.91
N GLY A 465 7.39 10.53 -12.63
CA GLY A 465 7.09 9.50 -11.62
C GLY A 465 5.61 9.13 -11.53
N GLY A 466 4.70 10.09 -11.68
CA GLY A 466 3.26 9.82 -11.75
C GLY A 466 2.88 8.94 -12.95
N ALA A 467 3.43 9.22 -14.13
CA ALA A 467 3.13 8.46 -15.34
C ALA A 467 3.74 7.06 -15.25
N ILE A 468 4.99 6.96 -14.76
CA ILE A 468 5.67 5.69 -14.51
C ILE A 468 4.84 4.83 -13.54
N GLY A 469 4.42 5.41 -12.41
CA GLY A 469 3.60 4.75 -11.42
C GLY A 469 2.23 4.30 -11.94
N ALA A 470 1.62 5.10 -12.81
CA ALA A 470 0.35 4.74 -13.45
C ALA A 470 0.51 3.54 -14.40
N ALA A 471 1.54 3.51 -15.24
CA ALA A 471 1.85 2.34 -16.08
C ALA A 471 2.07 1.11 -15.19
N GLN A 472 2.89 1.27 -14.16
CA GLN A 472 3.21 0.24 -13.18
C GLN A 472 1.96 -0.33 -12.46
N LEU A 473 0.98 0.49 -12.11
CA LEU A 473 -0.29 0.01 -11.54
C LEU A 473 -0.95 -1.04 -12.45
N THR A 474 -1.01 -0.77 -13.76
CA THR A 474 -1.62 -1.72 -14.70
C THR A 474 -0.79 -2.98 -14.90
N MET A 475 0.54 -2.89 -14.77
CA MET A 475 1.44 -4.03 -14.76
C MET A 475 1.15 -4.94 -13.55
N SER A 476 1.00 -4.37 -12.35
CA SER A 476 0.75 -5.13 -11.11
C SER A 476 -0.58 -5.87 -11.15
N LEU A 477 -1.64 -5.21 -11.61
CA LEU A 477 -3.01 -5.76 -11.57
C LEU A 477 -3.27 -6.80 -12.67
N ASN A 478 -2.50 -6.80 -13.76
CA ASN A 478 -2.63 -7.82 -14.80
C ASN A 478 -2.27 -9.22 -14.25
N MET A 479 -1.29 -9.28 -13.34
CA MET A 479 -0.87 -10.52 -12.70
C MET A 479 -1.83 -11.00 -11.62
N GLU A 480 -2.53 -10.10 -10.91
CA GLU A 480 -3.54 -10.51 -9.92
C GLU A 480 -4.68 -11.30 -10.59
N ARG A 481 -5.14 -10.87 -11.78
CA ARG A 481 -6.12 -11.64 -12.57
C ARG A 481 -5.60 -13.02 -13.00
N ILE A 482 -4.32 -13.10 -13.38
CA ILE A 482 -3.69 -14.37 -13.74
C ILE A 482 -3.62 -15.28 -12.51
N MET A 483 -3.25 -14.75 -11.34
CA MET A 483 -3.18 -15.50 -10.09
C MET A 483 -4.56 -15.90 -9.56
N GLU A 484 -5.57 -15.04 -9.66
CA GLU A 484 -6.97 -15.38 -9.36
C GLU A 484 -7.48 -16.49 -10.28
N LEU A 485 -7.13 -16.45 -11.56
CA LEU A 485 -7.47 -17.49 -12.53
C LEU A 485 -6.76 -18.82 -12.22
N ILE A 486 -5.44 -18.78 -11.93
CA ILE A 486 -4.68 -19.97 -11.50
C ILE A 486 -5.27 -20.55 -10.22
N HIS A 487 -5.64 -19.70 -9.24
CA HIS A 487 -6.26 -20.15 -8.01
C HIS A 487 -7.63 -20.76 -8.24
N ALA A 488 -8.47 -20.14 -9.07
CA ALA A 488 -9.78 -20.68 -9.45
C ALA A 488 -9.64 -22.04 -10.19
N ILE A 489 -8.68 -22.16 -11.11
CA ILE A 489 -8.34 -23.40 -11.81
C ILE A 489 -7.88 -24.46 -10.81
N ASN A 490 -6.95 -24.15 -9.92
CA ASN A 490 -6.45 -25.08 -8.91
C ASN A 490 -7.55 -25.52 -7.94
N MET A 491 -8.41 -24.60 -7.49
CA MET A 491 -9.56 -24.93 -6.62
C MET A 491 -10.58 -25.83 -7.34
N SER A 492 -10.80 -25.61 -8.63
CA SER A 492 -11.68 -26.46 -9.45
C SER A 492 -11.10 -27.87 -9.67
N MET A 493 -9.77 -27.99 -9.76
CA MET A 493 -9.07 -29.27 -9.85
C MET A 493 -9.01 -30.03 -8.51
N ILE A 494 -8.90 -29.32 -7.38
CA ILE A 494 -8.76 -29.93 -6.05
C ILE A 494 -10.11 -30.35 -5.44
N ARG A 495 -11.23 -29.70 -5.81
CA ARG A 495 -12.58 -30.05 -5.32
C ARG A 495 -13.62 -30.10 -6.44
N PRO A 496 -13.56 -31.10 -7.36
CA PRO A 496 -14.49 -31.21 -8.48
C PRO A 496 -15.97 -31.28 -8.04
N GLU A 497 -16.24 -31.84 -6.85
CA GLU A 497 -17.61 -32.07 -6.38
C GLU A 497 -18.31 -30.86 -5.75
N GLN A 498 -17.55 -29.83 -5.34
CA GLN A 498 -18.12 -28.62 -4.69
C GLN A 498 -18.40 -27.48 -5.68
N SER A 499 -17.94 -27.57 -6.92
CA SER A 499 -18.11 -26.55 -7.97
C SER A 499 -19.35 -26.82 -8.84
N LYS A 500 -20.56 -26.68 -8.29
CA LYS A 500 -21.81 -26.73 -9.07
C LYS A 500 -22.11 -25.46 -9.87
N ARG A 501 -21.27 -24.42 -9.78
CA ARG A 501 -21.41 -23.20 -10.59
C ARG A 501 -20.68 -23.41 -11.92
N LYS A 502 -21.40 -23.32 -13.04
CA LYS A 502 -20.79 -23.13 -14.37
C LYS A 502 -19.97 -21.84 -14.31
N ILE A 503 -18.65 -21.95 -14.28
CA ILE A 503 -17.77 -20.79 -14.43
C ILE A 503 -17.31 -20.76 -15.88
N ASN A 504 -17.98 -19.95 -16.70
CA ASN A 504 -17.55 -19.68 -18.07
C ASN A 504 -16.46 -18.60 -18.03
N TYR A 505 -15.19 -18.98 -18.04
CA TYR A 505 -14.11 -18.06 -18.39
C TYR A 505 -13.77 -18.21 -19.86
N VAL A 506 -13.92 -17.15 -20.64
CA VAL A 506 -13.32 -17.04 -21.97
C VAL A 506 -11.86 -16.64 -21.75
N ILE A 507 -10.95 -17.60 -21.91
CA ILE A 507 -9.51 -17.35 -21.82
C ILE A 507 -9.04 -16.89 -23.21
N SER A 508 -8.47 -15.69 -23.29
CA SER A 508 -7.78 -15.23 -24.51
C SER A 508 -6.61 -16.19 -24.81
N GLU A 509 -6.41 -16.56 -26.07
CA GLU A 509 -5.35 -17.48 -26.50
C GLU A 509 -3.95 -17.07 -26.01
N ASP A 510 -3.72 -15.77 -25.79
CA ASP A 510 -2.47 -15.20 -25.31
C ASP A 510 -2.12 -15.58 -23.85
N LEU A 511 -3.11 -15.95 -23.03
CA LEU A 511 -2.93 -16.26 -21.60
C LEU A 511 -2.66 -17.74 -21.32
N ILE A 512 -2.92 -18.61 -22.30
CA ILE A 512 -2.81 -20.07 -22.17
C ILE A 512 -1.37 -20.51 -21.82
N PRO A 513 -0.29 -19.99 -22.44
CA PRO A 513 1.07 -20.45 -22.15
C PRO A 513 1.53 -20.13 -20.71
N LEU A 514 1.12 -18.98 -20.16
CA LEU A 514 1.48 -18.52 -18.81
C LEU A 514 0.75 -19.30 -17.71
N VAL A 515 -0.53 -19.59 -17.93
CA VAL A 515 -1.36 -20.39 -17.01
C VAL A 515 -0.88 -21.84 -16.97
N ILE A 516 -0.50 -22.42 -18.11
CA ILE A 516 0.02 -23.79 -18.18
C ILE A 516 1.36 -23.92 -17.43
N ARG A 517 2.33 -23.00 -17.65
CA ARG A 517 3.65 -23.09 -17.00
C ARG A 517 3.61 -22.98 -15.48
N SER A 518 2.80 -22.07 -14.93
CA SER A 518 2.73 -21.85 -13.48
C SER A 518 1.92 -22.92 -12.76
N SER A 519 0.77 -23.32 -13.32
CA SER A 519 -0.09 -24.38 -12.77
C SER A 519 0.63 -25.74 -12.82
N PHE A 520 1.40 -26.01 -13.88
CA PHE A 520 2.16 -27.25 -14.01
C PHE A 520 3.29 -27.35 -12.96
N LYS A 521 4.06 -26.28 -12.72
CA LYS A 521 5.09 -26.26 -11.66
C LYS A 521 4.50 -26.45 -10.26
N HIS A 522 3.33 -25.88 -10.00
CA HIS A 522 2.64 -26.05 -8.72
C HIS A 522 2.09 -27.47 -8.56
N CYS A 523 1.43 -28.01 -9.59
CA CYS A 523 0.97 -29.40 -9.61
C CYS A 523 2.12 -30.41 -9.46
N LEU A 524 3.26 -30.19 -10.14
CA LEU A 524 4.47 -31.03 -9.98
C LEU A 524 5.04 -30.96 -8.57
N ARG A 525 5.09 -29.77 -7.94
CA ARG A 525 5.53 -29.65 -6.54
C ARG A 525 4.61 -30.38 -5.58
N GLU A 526 3.28 -30.23 -5.72
CA GLU A 526 2.33 -30.95 -4.88
C GLU A 526 2.33 -32.45 -5.16
N MET A 527 2.51 -32.88 -6.42
CA MET A 527 2.71 -34.28 -6.77
C MET A 527 3.97 -34.85 -6.13
N TYR A 528 5.11 -34.16 -6.19
CA TYR A 528 6.35 -34.61 -5.55
C TYR A 528 6.29 -34.55 -4.03
N ARG A 529 5.53 -33.62 -3.46
CA ARG A 529 5.27 -33.56 -2.02
C ARG A 529 4.42 -34.74 -1.55
N LYS A 530 3.41 -35.11 -2.35
CA LYS A 530 2.46 -36.17 -2.03
C LYS A 530 2.97 -37.57 -2.41
N TYR A 531 3.85 -37.66 -3.40
CA TYR A 531 4.44 -38.89 -3.92
C TYR A 531 5.95 -38.72 -4.13
N PRO A 532 6.75 -38.76 -3.05
CA PRO A 532 8.19 -38.48 -3.11
C PRO A 532 8.98 -39.40 -4.04
N PHE A 533 8.53 -40.64 -4.23
CA PHE A 533 9.14 -41.62 -5.13
C PHE A 533 9.13 -41.21 -6.61
N LEU A 534 8.32 -40.22 -7.00
CA LEU A 534 8.32 -39.67 -8.35
C LEU A 534 9.53 -38.77 -8.64
N LYS A 535 10.28 -38.32 -7.61
CA LYS A 535 11.55 -37.60 -7.80
C LYS A 535 12.68 -38.50 -8.31
N GLU A 536 12.57 -39.82 -8.14
CA GLU A 536 13.64 -40.78 -8.42
C GLU A 536 13.57 -41.35 -9.85
N LYS A 537 12.59 -40.94 -10.65
CA LYS A 537 12.47 -41.37 -12.06
C LYS A 537 12.96 -40.27 -12.99
N GLU A 538 14.18 -40.43 -13.49
CA GLU A 538 14.74 -39.61 -14.58
C GLU A 538 14.01 -39.92 -15.89
N GLU A 539 12.93 -39.20 -16.16
CA GLU A 539 12.55 -38.61 -17.46
C GLU A 539 11.05 -38.26 -17.44
N ILE A 540 10.75 -36.96 -17.33
CA ILE A 540 9.45 -36.41 -17.73
C ILE A 540 9.75 -35.38 -18.83
N LYS A 541 9.57 -35.77 -20.09
CA LYS A 541 9.69 -34.85 -21.24
C LYS A 541 8.34 -34.17 -21.50
N VAL A 542 8.39 -32.85 -21.63
CA VAL A 542 7.26 -32.03 -22.10
C VAL A 542 7.42 -31.86 -23.61
N VAL A 543 6.46 -32.35 -24.37
CA VAL A 543 6.47 -32.34 -25.84
C VAL A 543 5.54 -31.22 -26.31
N ASN A 544 5.99 -30.38 -27.25
CA ASN A 544 5.19 -29.26 -27.76
C ASN A 544 4.09 -29.76 -28.72
N ARG A 545 3.06 -28.96 -28.99
CA ARG A 545 1.92 -29.37 -29.84
C ARG A 545 2.34 -29.73 -31.27
N ASP A 546 3.40 -29.10 -31.78
CA ASP A 546 3.93 -29.36 -33.13
C ASP A 546 4.70 -30.69 -33.19
N ASP A 547 5.28 -31.13 -32.08
CA ASP A 547 5.98 -32.41 -31.97
C ASP A 547 4.98 -33.60 -31.86
N LEU A 548 3.77 -33.35 -31.36
CA LEU A 548 2.67 -34.32 -31.32
C LEU A 548 2.15 -34.70 -32.71
N GLY A 549 2.18 -33.77 -33.67
CA GLY A 549 1.82 -34.04 -35.07
C GLY A 549 2.84 -34.96 -35.76
N ASN A 550 4.13 -34.65 -35.60
CA ASN A 550 5.21 -35.46 -36.17
C ASN A 550 5.32 -36.85 -35.53
N MET A 551 4.98 -36.96 -34.24
CA MET A 551 4.98 -38.24 -33.53
C MET A 551 3.81 -39.15 -33.96
N PHE A 552 2.68 -38.56 -34.39
CA PHE A 552 1.57 -39.31 -34.99
C PHE A 552 1.97 -39.91 -36.34
N ASP A 553 2.67 -39.16 -37.19
CA ASP A 553 3.16 -39.66 -38.48
C ASP A 553 4.25 -40.73 -38.30
N TYR A 554 5.11 -40.59 -37.29
CA TYR A 554 6.13 -41.58 -36.94
C TYR A 554 5.52 -42.89 -36.42
N LEU A 555 4.56 -42.83 -35.48
CA LEU A 555 3.90 -44.02 -34.93
C LEU A 555 3.00 -44.72 -35.95
N SER A 556 2.45 -43.99 -36.92
CA SER A 556 1.64 -44.54 -38.02
C SER A 556 2.48 -45.25 -39.09
N SER A 557 3.80 -45.01 -39.12
CA SER A 557 4.72 -45.57 -40.13
C SER A 557 5.27 -46.97 -39.78
N GLY A 558 4.89 -47.54 -38.62
CA GLY A 558 5.21 -48.93 -38.27
C GLY A 558 6.67 -49.20 -37.89
N HIS A 559 7.46 -48.17 -37.59
CA HIS A 559 8.85 -48.32 -37.18
C HIS A 559 9.07 -47.77 -35.76
N GLY A 560 9.08 -48.67 -34.75
CA GLY A 560 9.57 -48.37 -33.40
C GLY A 560 8.72 -48.97 -32.27
N GLU A 561 9.36 -49.61 -31.29
CA GLU A 561 8.70 -49.97 -30.02
C GLU A 561 8.40 -48.70 -29.21
N PRO A 562 7.21 -48.56 -28.58
CA PRO A 562 6.88 -47.37 -27.82
C PRO A 562 7.47 -47.44 -26.40
N GLU A 563 8.39 -46.52 -26.10
CA GLU A 563 8.67 -46.12 -24.72
C GLU A 563 7.50 -45.30 -24.15
N ILE A 564 7.31 -45.45 -22.85
CA ILE A 564 6.12 -45.08 -22.08
C ILE A 564 5.80 -43.57 -22.19
N ILE A 565 4.59 -43.23 -22.67
CA ILE A 565 3.99 -41.90 -22.52
C ILE A 565 2.60 -42.06 -21.91
N THR A 566 2.39 -41.50 -20.70
CA THR A 566 1.07 -41.46 -20.05
C THR A 566 0.47 -40.06 -20.22
N VAL A 567 -0.70 -39.99 -20.86
CA VAL A 567 -1.62 -38.83 -20.83
C VAL A 567 -2.99 -39.35 -20.42
N ALA A 568 -3.63 -38.73 -19.41
CA ALA A 568 -5.08 -38.84 -19.24
C ALA A 568 -5.68 -37.62 -18.50
N LEU A 569 -6.65 -36.99 -19.17
CA LEU A 569 -7.76 -36.21 -18.61
C LEU A 569 -8.96 -37.14 -18.46
N SER A 570 -9.81 -36.96 -17.45
CA SER A 570 -11.12 -37.63 -17.38
C SER A 570 -12.19 -36.70 -16.80
N ASN A 571 -13.38 -36.74 -17.42
CA ASN A 571 -14.63 -36.22 -16.91
C ASN A 571 -15.54 -37.39 -16.52
N LYS A 572 -16.04 -37.32 -15.29
CA LYS A 572 -17.26 -37.86 -14.66
C LYS A 572 -17.94 -39.16 -15.11
N ASP A 573 -18.31 -39.86 -14.03
CA ASP A 573 -19.40 -40.82 -13.81
C ASP A 573 -19.10 -42.29 -14.20
N ASP A 574 -19.28 -43.17 -13.20
CA ASP A 574 -18.98 -44.61 -13.10
C ASP A 574 -17.52 -45.04 -12.85
N ILE A 575 -17.15 -45.14 -11.57
CA ILE A 575 -15.98 -45.92 -11.12
C ILE A 575 -16.42 -47.36 -10.90
N GLN A 576 -16.16 -48.23 -11.87
CA GLN A 576 -16.03 -49.67 -11.62
C GLN A 576 -14.55 -50.04 -11.48
N LEU A 577 -14.25 -50.82 -10.44
CA LEU A 577 -12.91 -51.33 -10.15
C LEU A 577 -12.44 -52.25 -11.29
N LEU A 578 -11.42 -51.83 -12.05
CA LEU A 578 -10.73 -52.70 -13.00
C LEU A 578 -9.82 -53.69 -12.25
N PRO A 579 -9.79 -54.98 -12.62
CA PRO A 579 -8.89 -55.95 -12.03
C PRO A 579 -7.44 -55.72 -12.49
N LYS A 580 -6.51 -56.24 -11.68
CA LYS A 580 -5.06 -56.06 -11.80
C LYS A 580 -4.55 -56.61 -13.16
N GLY A 581 -4.17 -55.74 -14.09
CA GLY A 581 -3.43 -56.12 -15.31
C GLY A 581 -3.77 -55.40 -16.62
N ALA A 582 -4.81 -54.56 -16.70
CA ALA A 582 -5.17 -53.92 -17.95
C ALA A 582 -4.21 -52.77 -18.36
N LYS A 583 -3.70 -52.81 -19.60
CA LYS A 583 -3.09 -51.69 -20.34
C LYS A 583 -4.14 -51.18 -21.35
N ALA A 584 -4.48 -49.90 -21.35
CA ALA A 584 -5.65 -49.38 -22.05
C ALA A 584 -5.36 -48.72 -23.41
N LEU A 585 -6.22 -49.01 -24.39
CA LEU A 585 -6.83 -48.11 -25.38
C LEU A 585 -8.32 -48.55 -25.41
N VAL A 586 -9.41 -47.76 -25.49
CA VAL A 586 -9.84 -46.74 -26.48
C VAL A 586 -11.03 -45.91 -25.88
N PHE A 587 -11.44 -44.85 -26.58
CA PHE A 587 -12.77 -44.20 -26.49
C PHE A 587 -13.98 -45.12 -26.81
N SER A 588 -15.18 -44.63 -26.46
CA SER A 588 -16.50 -45.27 -26.24
C SER A 588 -17.07 -46.30 -27.23
N GLY A 589 -17.76 -47.33 -26.69
CA GLY A 589 -18.84 -48.08 -27.38
C GLY A 589 -19.12 -49.52 -26.89
N SER A 590 -20.28 -49.72 -26.25
CA SER A 590 -21.11 -50.94 -26.01
C SER A 590 -20.54 -52.36 -25.78
N ASN A 591 -20.98 -52.94 -24.64
CA ASN A 591 -21.39 -54.33 -24.28
C ASN A 591 -20.48 -55.59 -24.36
N GLU A 592 -20.55 -56.33 -23.23
CA GLU A 592 -20.47 -57.80 -22.96
C GLU A 592 -19.17 -58.51 -22.47
N MET A 593 -19.30 -59.03 -21.23
CA MET A 593 -18.85 -60.30 -20.60
C MET A 593 -17.36 -60.71 -20.34
N ASP A 594 -17.08 -60.84 -19.03
CA ASP A 594 -16.54 -61.97 -18.23
C ASP A 594 -15.09 -62.54 -18.28
N ASN A 595 -14.47 -62.47 -17.07
CA ASN A 595 -13.76 -63.51 -16.29
C ASN A 595 -12.24 -63.85 -16.40
N PHE A 596 -11.69 -64.11 -15.19
CA PHE A 596 -10.50 -64.90 -14.76
C PHE A 596 -9.16 -64.25 -14.35
N MET A 597 -8.53 -64.92 -13.36
CA MET A 597 -7.48 -64.51 -12.41
C MET A 597 -6.02 -64.82 -12.83
N ASN A 598 -5.08 -64.22 -12.08
CA ASN A 598 -3.99 -64.87 -11.31
C ASN A 598 -2.50 -64.63 -11.66
N ILE A 599 -1.69 -64.89 -10.62
CA ILE A 599 -0.32 -64.51 -10.23
C ILE A 599 0.79 -65.29 -10.98
N GLU A 600 1.30 -64.78 -12.13
CA GLU A 600 2.54 -65.32 -12.73
C GLU A 600 3.59 -64.29 -13.19
N GLY A 601 3.32 -62.98 -13.13
CA GLY A 601 4.28 -61.97 -13.61
C GLY A 601 5.49 -61.68 -12.71
N ILE A 602 5.53 -62.24 -11.49
CA ILE A 602 6.58 -62.02 -10.48
C ILE A 602 7.87 -62.80 -10.80
N ILE A 603 7.87 -63.71 -11.79
CA ILE A 603 8.99 -64.63 -12.02
C ILE A 603 9.79 -64.32 -13.31
N ALA A 604 9.33 -63.43 -14.19
CA ALA A 604 9.83 -63.41 -15.58
C ALA A 604 10.85 -62.33 -15.98
N ALA A 605 11.27 -61.38 -15.13
CA ALA A 605 12.22 -60.34 -15.60
C ALA A 605 13.27 -59.88 -14.57
N LEU A 606 13.63 -60.77 -13.63
CA LEU A 606 14.83 -60.68 -12.78
C LEU A 606 16.08 -61.32 -13.41
N ARG A 607 16.13 -61.44 -14.74
CA ARG A 607 17.25 -61.99 -15.51
C ARG A 607 17.19 -61.24 -16.84
N THR A 608 18.05 -60.28 -17.19
CA THR A 608 19.48 -60.46 -17.47
C THR A 608 20.12 -59.11 -17.87
N LEU A 609 21.25 -58.78 -17.22
CA LEU A 609 22.46 -58.09 -17.77
C LEU A 609 22.37 -56.57 -18.06
N HIS A 610 23.42 -55.73 -17.92
CA HIS A 610 24.88 -55.95 -17.82
C HIS A 610 25.56 -54.95 -16.86
N GLN A 611 26.67 -55.36 -16.25
CA GLN A 611 27.36 -54.69 -15.12
C GLN A 611 28.52 -53.75 -15.52
N GLU A 612 28.74 -53.51 -16.82
CA GLU A 612 29.99 -52.89 -17.31
C GLU A 612 29.94 -51.38 -17.61
N ASP A 613 28.75 -50.78 -17.72
CA ASP A 613 28.61 -49.33 -17.91
C ASP A 613 28.49 -48.55 -16.60
N VAL A 614 28.25 -49.24 -15.49
CA VAL A 614 28.22 -48.67 -14.14
C VAL A 614 29.62 -48.31 -13.64
N HIS A 615 30.67 -49.01 -14.08
CA HIS A 615 32.05 -48.77 -13.63
C HIS A 615 32.75 -47.57 -14.28
N LYS A 616 32.32 -47.15 -15.48
CA LYS A 616 32.89 -45.97 -16.18
C LYS A 616 32.25 -44.66 -15.72
N LEU A 617 30.95 -44.65 -15.44
CA LEU A 617 30.24 -43.50 -14.86
C LEU A 617 30.62 -43.27 -13.39
N MET A 618 30.90 -44.33 -12.62
CA MET A 618 31.37 -44.23 -11.23
C MET A 618 32.80 -43.67 -11.08
N ARG A 619 33.64 -43.71 -12.13
CA ARG A 619 34.98 -43.07 -12.13
C ARG A 619 34.92 -41.57 -12.37
N ILE A 620 33.99 -41.10 -13.21
CA ILE A 620 33.80 -39.68 -13.53
C ILE A 620 33.02 -38.99 -12.40
N TYR A 621 32.01 -39.65 -11.82
CA TYR A 621 31.32 -39.15 -10.65
C TYR A 621 32.28 -39.02 -9.45
N ARG A 622 33.12 -40.03 -9.16
CA ARG A 622 34.15 -39.97 -8.08
C ARG A 622 35.26 -38.92 -8.27
N TYR A 623 35.44 -38.40 -9.48
CA TYR A 623 36.37 -37.31 -9.79
C TYR A 623 35.70 -35.95 -9.60
N LEU A 624 34.38 -35.87 -9.83
CA LEU A 624 33.58 -34.64 -9.76
C LEU A 624 32.85 -34.45 -8.42
N SER A 625 32.78 -35.47 -7.55
CA SER A 625 32.14 -35.41 -6.22
C SER A 625 33.10 -35.72 -5.06
N GLY A 626 34.38 -35.33 -5.17
CA GLY A 626 35.51 -35.64 -4.27
C GLY A 626 35.25 -35.93 -2.77
N LYS A 627 34.76 -37.15 -2.50
CA LYS A 627 35.15 -38.23 -1.55
C LYS A 627 35.38 -38.00 -0.04
N ASP A 628 34.69 -38.86 0.71
CA ASP A 628 35.11 -39.75 1.81
C ASP A 628 36.22 -39.26 2.75
N PHE A 629 35.77 -38.67 3.86
CA PHE A 629 36.57 -38.54 5.09
C PHE A 629 36.08 -39.54 6.12
N ASP A 630 37.00 -40.34 6.65
CA ASP A 630 36.78 -41.14 7.85
C ASP A 630 36.80 -40.20 9.07
N LEU A 631 35.62 -39.76 9.49
CA LEU A 631 35.42 -38.75 10.54
C LEU A 631 35.89 -39.21 11.93
N GLU A 632 36.15 -40.50 12.12
CA GLU A 632 36.50 -41.03 13.44
C GLU A 632 37.99 -40.89 13.80
N ASN A 633 38.88 -40.46 12.88
CA ASN A 633 40.33 -40.43 13.13
C ASN A 633 41.11 -39.20 12.61
N ILE A 634 40.45 -38.06 12.38
CA ILE A 634 41.18 -36.82 12.05
C ILE A 634 41.66 -36.12 13.31
N THR A 635 42.96 -35.79 13.35
CA THR A 635 43.52 -34.97 14.43
C THR A 635 43.28 -33.48 14.17
N GLU A 636 43.13 -32.68 15.23
CA GLU A 636 42.88 -31.23 15.16
C GLU A 636 43.97 -30.49 14.34
N GLN A 637 45.19 -31.01 14.34
CA GLN A 637 46.32 -30.47 13.58
C GLN A 637 46.19 -30.69 12.06
N GLU A 638 45.59 -31.80 11.61
CA GLU A 638 45.40 -32.11 10.18
C GLU A 638 44.28 -31.28 9.52
N ILE A 639 43.35 -30.75 10.32
CA ILE A 639 42.31 -29.80 9.87
C ILE A 639 42.92 -28.42 9.68
N LEU A 640 43.75 -27.99 10.63
CA LEU A 640 44.39 -26.67 10.62
C LEU A 640 45.41 -26.53 9.47
N ASP A 641 46.14 -27.60 9.13
CA ASP A 641 47.13 -27.58 8.04
C ASP A 641 46.49 -27.57 6.63
N LYS A 642 45.17 -27.77 6.49
CA LYS A 642 44.45 -27.82 5.20
C LYS A 642 43.53 -26.62 4.93
N LEU A 643 43.38 -25.70 5.89
CA LEU A 643 42.48 -24.55 5.82
C LEU A 643 43.23 -23.26 5.48
N ASP A 644 43.65 -23.09 4.22
CA ASP A 644 44.32 -21.85 3.77
C ASP A 644 43.41 -20.92 2.95
N ARG A 645 42.08 -21.00 3.16
CA ARG A 645 41.10 -20.14 2.46
C ARG A 645 39.97 -19.64 3.39
N PRO A 646 40.04 -18.38 3.84
CA PRO A 646 39.07 -17.79 4.79
C PRO A 646 37.61 -17.71 4.28
N ALA A 647 37.40 -17.68 2.96
CA ALA A 647 36.08 -17.51 2.37
C ALA A 647 35.18 -18.76 2.51
N GLU A 648 35.78 -19.96 2.48
CA GLU A 648 35.05 -21.23 2.56
C GLU A 648 34.58 -21.53 4.00
N LEU A 649 35.28 -21.01 5.01
CA LEU A 649 34.92 -21.14 6.43
C LEU A 649 33.63 -20.36 6.78
N ALA A 650 33.44 -19.18 6.17
CA ALA A 650 32.27 -18.33 6.39
C ALA A 650 30.97 -18.96 5.82
N GLU A 651 31.09 -19.67 4.70
CA GLU A 651 29.95 -20.29 4.02
C GLU A 651 29.46 -21.55 4.76
N ILE A 652 30.39 -22.36 5.28
CA ILE A 652 30.07 -23.55 6.09
C ILE A 652 29.43 -23.17 7.43
N LEU A 653 29.93 -22.11 8.09
CA LEU A 653 29.36 -21.62 9.35
C LEU A 653 27.94 -21.03 9.18
N THR A 654 27.67 -20.40 8.03
CA THR A 654 26.34 -19.84 7.72
C THR A 654 25.30 -20.94 7.48
N ILE A 655 25.70 -22.09 6.95
CA ILE A 655 24.81 -23.24 6.72
C ILE A 655 24.49 -23.96 8.03
N LYS A 656 25.47 -24.09 8.94
CA LYS A 656 25.28 -24.77 10.23
C LYS A 656 24.42 -23.97 11.22
N LEU A 657 24.53 -22.63 11.22
CA LEU A 657 23.70 -21.76 12.07
C LEU A 657 22.23 -21.65 11.65
N ARG A 658 21.87 -22.05 10.43
CA ARG A 658 20.48 -22.06 9.93
C ARG A 658 19.70 -23.32 10.28
N THR A 659 20.34 -24.35 10.81
CA THR A 659 19.74 -25.68 10.96
C THR A 659 19.45 -26.12 12.40
N GLU A 660 19.91 -25.39 13.43
CA GLU A 660 19.62 -25.70 14.84
C GLU A 660 18.73 -24.64 15.50
N ASN A 661 17.46 -24.98 15.71
CA ASN A 661 16.56 -24.33 16.64
C ASN A 661 16.73 -25.01 18.02
N ASP A 662 17.65 -24.52 18.85
CA ASP A 662 17.59 -24.60 20.32
C ASP A 662 18.68 -23.69 20.92
N LEU A 663 18.25 -22.61 21.59
CA LEU A 663 19.08 -21.45 21.93
C LEU A 663 19.22 -21.33 23.44
N VAL A 664 20.07 -22.16 24.07
CA VAL A 664 20.53 -21.93 25.46
C VAL A 664 22.02 -22.22 25.70
N ASP A 665 22.69 -23.13 24.96
CA ASP A 665 24.11 -23.46 25.27
C ASP A 665 25.17 -22.86 24.33
N ALA A 666 24.78 -22.05 23.34
CA ALA A 666 25.70 -21.50 22.33
C ALA A 666 26.54 -20.28 22.78
N VAL A 667 26.29 -19.72 23.98
CA VAL A 667 26.94 -18.47 24.43
C VAL A 667 28.41 -18.68 24.85
N GLY A 668 28.78 -19.90 25.26
CA GLY A 668 30.16 -20.22 25.67
C GLY A 668 31.14 -20.45 24.52
N LEU A 669 30.68 -21.06 23.42
CA LEU A 669 31.54 -21.38 22.26
C LEU A 669 31.91 -20.12 21.46
N ASN A 670 31.02 -19.12 21.44
CA ASN A 670 31.13 -17.96 20.56
C ASN A 670 32.32 -17.05 20.93
N LYS A 671 32.62 -16.88 22.22
CA LYS A 671 33.75 -16.02 22.67
C LYS A 671 35.12 -16.60 22.36
N ARG A 672 35.26 -17.93 22.39
CA ARG A 672 36.54 -18.60 22.13
C ARG A 672 36.85 -18.62 20.63
N LEU A 673 35.82 -18.80 19.80
CA LEU A 673 35.93 -18.81 18.35
C LEU A 673 36.20 -17.40 17.78
N LEU A 674 35.51 -16.36 18.30
CA LEU A 674 35.78 -14.97 17.92
C LEU A 674 37.21 -14.54 18.24
N LYS A 675 37.74 -14.94 19.41
CA LYS A 675 39.11 -14.61 19.80
C LYS A 675 40.15 -15.24 18.86
N ASN A 676 39.94 -16.49 18.43
CA ASN A 676 40.85 -17.16 17.50
C ASN A 676 40.78 -16.58 16.08
N ILE A 677 39.63 -16.03 15.67
CA ILE A 677 39.47 -15.34 14.38
C ILE A 677 40.16 -13.96 14.42
N GLU A 678 40.07 -13.23 15.55
CA GLU A 678 40.77 -11.96 15.74
C GLU A 678 42.30 -12.12 15.86
N GLU A 679 42.80 -13.27 16.34
CA GLU A 679 44.24 -13.56 16.39
C GLU A 679 44.80 -14.06 15.04
N ALA A 680 43.93 -14.50 14.11
CA ALA A 680 44.32 -15.01 12.79
C ALA A 680 44.19 -13.98 11.65
N ALA A 681 43.41 -12.92 11.84
CA ALA A 681 43.28 -11.77 10.94
C ALA A 681 44.31 -10.68 11.28
#